data_AF-A0A7J2X8U1-F1
#
_entry.id   AF-A0A7J2X8U1-F1
#
_cell.length_a   1.000
_cell.length_b   1.000
_cell.length_c   1.000
_cell.angle_alpha   90.00
_cell.angle_beta   90.00
_cell.angle_gamma   90.00
#
_symmetry.space_group_name_H-M   'P 1'
#
loop_
_entity.id
_entity.type
_entity.pdbx_description
1 polymer ?
#
loop_
_entity_poly.entity_id
_entity_poly.type
_entity_poly.pdbx_seq_one_letter_code
_entity_poly.pdbx_strand_id
1 'polypeptide(L)'
;MKKITALIILVFQIFAIILSPLGFSQVSILIVDCNGNGDYPTISRAIENAVDGDIIRVWDGIYLEDTIRVTKMVSIIGNGSTNTIIESTGEIGIKIYSSGVSISGLSIINTTESSVHIGENAKNTTLSDINIVSKEGNGIVVGAPYVLISRCNITSKTPYGNGIILQSSSCKVTDCKISKYANGVLLIFEEARDNTILNNEIYNNSAAGIDIRLGANNNTIVYCNIYSNMYGIYIQQDSNDNIIHHNNFFSNNRNAFDSSINIWYIGSGGNYWDNYNGFDADNDGIGNIPYNISGGNNRDFYPLVTAVGSNRPSKPTNVRCLTNDTDNTPTFTWNPSYHNSGIKGYYIKIDNNPEVSIGNVLNWTSPDSIKDGSHIFYIRAESNEGTSSEYALCTFVIDTSKIDEDGDGWTDNEEEKYGTDPNDPNSYPPDRDNDHIPDIEDRDNDNDGYNDEMEISYETNPFDPFSYPKDTDKDGIPDENSPDNNYTGDIDDDNDELPDEKEVAIGTNPKWREDVERITIKGKNFYLVDINNDTVYDALYNPRTSNLTNVAEKGGNYLLDIDGDKKWDYIFETEDKTFSSYESQRQDSLTFILLLIIPFSFIPIFLFLKKRSKSYPAYEDAKTKDSEDLKDLIYELRERFAGYDEESLNAVLDSNILDTHDNDEKMEDISKIEEEIDKLISRRDFTYKERREIK
;
A
#
# COMPACT_ATOMS: atom_id res chain seq x y z
N MET A 1 61.38 -27.19 51.01
CA MET A 1 61.38 -25.91 50.27
C MET A 1 61.38 -26.14 48.75
N LYS A 2 62.49 -26.15 47.99
CA LYS A 2 62.49 -26.11 46.50
C LYS A 2 61.40 -26.92 45.77
N LYS A 3 61.13 -28.19 46.12
CA LYS A 3 60.06 -29.00 45.50
C LYS A 3 58.63 -28.48 45.75
N ILE A 4 58.38 -27.87 46.91
CA ILE A 4 57.09 -27.26 47.27
C ILE A 4 56.90 -25.96 46.48
N THR A 5 57.96 -25.14 46.35
CA THR A 5 57.93 -23.92 45.53
C THR A 5 57.63 -24.23 44.07
N ALA A 6 58.23 -25.28 43.50
CA ALA A 6 57.95 -25.73 42.14
C ALA A 6 56.49 -26.23 41.98
N LEU A 7 55.95 -26.95 42.97
CA LEU A 7 54.55 -27.41 42.95
C LEU A 7 53.57 -26.24 43.02
N ILE A 8 53.83 -25.24 43.87
CA ILE A 8 53.00 -24.03 43.97
C ILE A 8 53.02 -23.25 42.65
N ILE A 9 54.18 -23.07 42.01
CA ILE A 9 54.29 -22.41 40.70
C ILE A 9 53.50 -23.17 39.63
N LEU A 10 53.63 -24.50 39.57
CA LEU A 10 52.89 -25.33 38.61
C LEU A 10 51.37 -25.24 38.83
N VAL A 11 50.92 -25.28 40.09
CA VAL A 11 49.50 -25.09 40.45
C VAL A 11 49.04 -23.69 40.06
N PHE A 12 49.83 -22.64 40.28
CA PHE A 12 49.47 -21.27 39.90
C PHE A 12 49.40 -21.08 38.37
N GLN A 13 50.28 -21.75 37.60
CA GLN A 13 50.23 -21.76 36.14
C GLN A 13 48.99 -22.50 35.61
N ILE A 14 48.63 -23.65 36.21
CA ILE A 14 47.40 -24.37 35.87
C ILE A 14 46.17 -23.54 36.25
N PHE A 15 46.18 -22.87 37.42
CA PHE A 15 45.09 -22.00 37.86
C PHE A 15 44.93 -20.78 36.94
N ALA A 16 46.03 -20.20 36.45
CA ALA A 16 45.99 -19.11 35.48
C ALA A 16 45.46 -19.53 34.09
N ILE A 17 45.61 -20.79 33.69
CA ILE A 17 45.00 -21.36 32.48
C ILE A 17 43.50 -21.66 32.68
N ILE A 18 43.07 -21.82 33.94
CA ILE A 18 41.65 -22.00 34.30
C ILE A 18 40.96 -20.65 34.58
N LEU A 19 41.72 -19.59 34.87
CA LEU A 19 41.23 -18.21 35.11
C LEU A 19 41.53 -17.21 34.00
N SER A 20 42.18 -17.60 32.90
CA SER A 20 41.91 -16.92 31.64
C SER A 20 40.42 -17.10 31.34
N PRO A 21 39.63 -16.03 31.10
CA PRO A 21 38.26 -16.23 30.66
C PRO A 21 38.30 -17.09 29.40
N LEU A 22 37.54 -18.19 29.40
CA LEU A 22 37.17 -18.84 28.16
C LEU A 22 36.43 -17.77 27.35
N GLY A 23 37.11 -17.24 26.34
CA GLY A 23 36.51 -16.41 25.32
C GLY A 23 35.54 -17.25 24.53
N PHE A 24 34.35 -17.46 25.09
CA PHE A 24 33.15 -17.65 24.29
C PHE A 24 33.12 -16.46 23.36
N SER A 25 33.44 -16.68 22.09
CA SER A 25 33.28 -15.66 21.08
C SER A 25 31.81 -15.31 21.09
N GLN A 26 31.50 -14.05 21.39
CA GLN A 26 30.13 -13.57 21.32
C GLN A 26 29.68 -13.78 19.87
N VAL A 27 28.57 -14.52 19.69
CA VAL A 27 28.00 -14.80 18.37
C VAL A 27 27.87 -13.48 17.62
N SER A 28 28.65 -13.33 16.55
CA SER A 28 28.71 -12.10 15.79
C SER A 28 27.72 -12.15 14.63
N ILE A 29 27.21 -10.98 14.27
CA ILE A 29 26.43 -10.80 13.05
C ILE A 29 27.38 -10.17 12.04
N LEU A 30 27.74 -10.94 11.01
CA LEU A 30 28.56 -10.48 9.90
C LEU A 30 27.64 -10.02 8.77
N ILE A 31 27.78 -8.75 8.36
CA ILE A 31 26.97 -8.14 7.31
C ILE A 31 27.64 -8.34 5.95
N VAL A 32 26.90 -8.90 5.00
CA VAL A 32 27.33 -9.10 3.62
C VAL A 32 26.47 -8.25 2.69
N ASP A 33 27.11 -7.40 1.89
CA ASP A 33 26.48 -6.56 0.87
C ASP A 33 27.42 -6.43 -0.34
N CYS A 34 26.96 -6.89 -1.52
CA CYS A 34 27.74 -6.83 -2.75
C CYS A 34 28.04 -5.39 -3.22
N ASN A 35 27.31 -4.38 -2.73
CA ASN A 35 27.55 -2.97 -3.02
C ASN A 35 28.64 -2.36 -2.12
N GLY A 36 29.09 -3.07 -1.08
CA GLY A 36 30.23 -2.70 -0.25
C GLY A 36 29.92 -1.89 1.01
N ASN A 37 28.65 -1.82 1.45
CA ASN A 37 28.25 -1.14 2.69
C ASN A 37 28.27 -2.07 3.93
N GLY A 38 28.51 -3.37 3.74
CA GLY A 38 28.67 -4.37 4.80
C GLY A 38 30.12 -4.69 5.12
N ASP A 39 30.35 -5.54 6.14
CA ASP A 39 31.69 -6.01 6.54
C ASP A 39 32.42 -6.75 5.41
N TYR A 40 31.68 -7.46 4.56
CA TYR A 40 32.21 -8.24 3.45
C TYR A 40 31.39 -8.08 2.16
N PRO A 41 32.03 -8.02 0.98
CA PRO A 41 31.33 -7.94 -0.31
C PRO A 41 30.82 -9.30 -0.82
N THR A 42 31.23 -10.42 -0.20
CA THR A 42 30.87 -11.78 -0.63
C THR A 42 30.64 -12.71 0.55
N ILE A 43 29.75 -13.69 0.36
CA ILE A 43 29.36 -14.69 1.36
C ILE A 43 30.54 -15.62 1.67
N SER A 44 31.31 -16.04 0.66
CA SER A 44 32.52 -16.83 0.87
C SER A 44 33.52 -16.12 1.78
N ARG A 45 33.68 -14.79 1.63
CA ARG A 45 34.62 -14.02 2.45
C ARG A 45 34.15 -13.85 3.89
N ALA A 46 32.84 -13.75 4.14
CA ALA A 46 32.31 -13.81 5.50
C ALA A 46 32.59 -15.18 6.15
N ILE A 47 32.33 -16.29 5.45
CA ILE A 47 32.60 -17.66 5.95
C ILE A 47 34.10 -17.89 6.27
N GLU A 48 35.01 -17.33 5.48
CA GLU A 48 36.47 -17.41 5.74
C GLU A 48 36.88 -16.79 7.08
N ASN A 49 36.20 -15.73 7.51
CA ASN A 49 36.54 -14.96 8.71
C ASN A 49 35.64 -15.30 9.92
N ALA A 50 34.51 -15.97 9.70
CA ALA A 50 33.58 -16.40 10.74
C ALA A 50 34.16 -17.46 11.70
N VAL A 51 33.66 -17.47 12.92
CA VAL A 51 33.82 -18.56 13.91
C VAL A 51 32.55 -19.43 13.97
N ASP A 52 32.68 -20.60 14.59
CA ASP A 52 31.54 -21.50 14.77
C ASP A 52 30.53 -20.88 15.75
N GLY A 53 29.31 -20.62 15.28
CA GLY A 53 28.23 -19.93 15.98
C GLY A 53 27.73 -18.66 15.29
N ASP A 54 28.53 -18.05 14.40
CA ASP A 54 28.20 -16.76 13.77
C ASP A 54 26.97 -16.78 12.86
N ILE A 55 26.35 -15.60 12.71
CA ILE A 55 25.24 -15.33 11.80
C ILE A 55 25.76 -14.44 10.66
N ILE A 56 25.62 -14.90 9.43
CA ILE A 56 25.97 -14.17 8.21
C ILE A 56 24.67 -13.65 7.61
N ARG A 57 24.40 -12.34 7.76
CA ARG A 57 23.25 -11.68 7.15
C ARG A 57 23.64 -11.14 5.79
N VAL A 58 22.89 -11.51 4.75
CA VAL A 58 23.16 -11.17 3.36
C VAL A 58 22.07 -10.24 2.84
N TRP A 59 22.45 -9.03 2.45
CA TRP A 59 21.54 -8.00 1.94
C TRP A 59 21.03 -8.29 0.52
N ASP A 60 20.11 -7.45 0.07
CA ASP A 60 19.61 -7.42 -1.31
C ASP A 60 20.76 -7.27 -2.31
N GLY A 61 20.76 -8.08 -3.37
CA GLY A 61 21.83 -8.07 -4.36
C GLY A 61 22.00 -9.36 -5.15
N ILE A 62 22.84 -9.29 -6.19
CA ILE A 62 23.24 -10.45 -7.00
C ILE A 62 24.71 -10.78 -6.71
N TYR A 63 24.91 -11.86 -5.96
CA TYR A 63 26.21 -12.34 -5.51
C TYR A 63 26.79 -13.30 -6.55
N LEU A 64 27.69 -12.78 -7.37
CA LEU A 64 28.44 -13.53 -8.39
C LEU A 64 29.64 -14.23 -7.75
N GLU A 65 29.47 -15.49 -7.33
CA GLU A 65 30.51 -16.28 -6.64
C GLU A 65 30.80 -17.61 -7.36
N ASP A 66 31.97 -18.21 -7.07
CA ASP A 66 32.24 -19.64 -7.33
C ASP A 66 31.45 -20.50 -6.31
N THR A 67 31.67 -21.82 -6.25
CA THR A 67 31.16 -22.65 -5.16
C THR A 67 31.48 -22.08 -3.78
N ILE A 68 30.44 -21.63 -3.08
CA ILE A 68 30.52 -21.15 -1.70
C ILE A 68 30.73 -22.37 -0.79
N ARG A 69 31.82 -22.38 -0.01
CA ARG A 69 32.27 -23.56 0.76
C ARG A 69 32.05 -23.34 2.26
N VAL A 70 30.91 -23.81 2.77
CA VAL A 70 30.50 -23.63 4.17
C VAL A 70 31.25 -24.62 5.07
N THR A 71 32.40 -24.17 5.58
CA THR A 71 33.33 -24.95 6.42
C THR A 71 33.18 -24.68 7.93
N LYS A 72 32.30 -23.76 8.31
CA LYS A 72 31.98 -23.34 9.69
C LYS A 72 30.55 -23.73 10.04
N MET A 73 30.26 -23.93 11.33
CA MET A 73 28.88 -24.00 11.84
C MET A 73 28.33 -22.56 11.92
N VAL A 74 27.66 -22.11 10.85
CA VAL A 74 27.10 -20.75 10.74
C VAL A 74 25.65 -20.75 10.27
N SER A 75 24.94 -19.67 10.53
CA SER A 75 23.63 -19.40 9.94
C SER A 75 23.76 -18.36 8.83
N ILE A 76 23.48 -18.72 7.57
CA ILE A 76 23.52 -17.82 6.42
C ILE A 76 22.09 -17.41 6.08
N ILE A 77 21.79 -16.12 6.12
CA ILE A 77 20.41 -15.62 6.07
C ILE A 77 20.29 -14.48 5.07
N GLY A 78 19.54 -14.69 3.99
CA GLY A 78 19.21 -13.65 3.01
C GLY A 78 17.98 -12.82 3.39
N ASN A 79 17.85 -11.64 2.80
CA ASN A 79 16.76 -10.68 3.02
C ASN A 79 15.52 -10.96 2.13
N GLY A 80 15.23 -12.25 1.89
CA GLY A 80 14.15 -12.72 1.03
C GLY A 80 14.65 -13.29 -0.30
N SER A 81 14.06 -14.40 -0.74
CA SER A 81 14.53 -15.16 -1.91
C SER A 81 14.30 -14.49 -3.26
N THR A 82 13.57 -13.38 -3.31
CA THR A 82 13.48 -12.46 -4.46
C THR A 82 14.59 -11.42 -4.50
N ASN A 83 15.23 -11.13 -3.36
CA ASN A 83 16.07 -9.95 -3.17
C ASN A 83 17.55 -10.33 -3.04
N THR A 84 17.86 -11.36 -2.24
CA THR A 84 19.20 -11.95 -2.13
C THR A 84 19.34 -13.10 -3.12
N ILE A 85 20.14 -12.91 -4.17
CA ILE A 85 20.33 -13.89 -5.25
C ILE A 85 21.80 -14.30 -5.35
N ILE A 86 22.09 -15.58 -5.15
CA ILE A 86 23.40 -16.16 -5.47
C ILE A 86 23.37 -16.63 -6.91
N GLU A 87 24.12 -15.96 -7.79
CA GLU A 87 24.31 -16.39 -9.18
C GLU A 87 25.66 -17.12 -9.30
N SER A 88 25.59 -18.45 -9.44
CA SER A 88 26.78 -19.29 -9.44
C SER A 88 27.55 -19.18 -10.74
N THR A 89 28.82 -18.80 -10.63
CA THR A 89 29.82 -18.87 -11.69
C THR A 89 30.53 -20.23 -11.73
N GLY A 90 30.44 -21.01 -10.64
CA GLY A 90 30.97 -22.37 -10.51
C GLY A 90 29.94 -23.47 -10.80
N GLU A 91 30.40 -24.73 -10.85
CA GLU A 91 29.55 -25.89 -11.16
C GLU A 91 28.55 -26.21 -10.03
N ILE A 92 29.02 -26.14 -8.78
CA ILE A 92 28.18 -26.23 -7.56
C ILE A 92 27.95 -24.82 -7.00
N GLY A 93 26.72 -24.51 -6.57
CA GLY A 93 26.39 -23.24 -5.92
C GLY A 93 26.93 -23.14 -4.50
N ILE A 94 26.37 -23.94 -3.58
CA ILE A 94 26.81 -24.02 -2.18
C ILE A 94 27.23 -25.46 -1.85
N LYS A 95 28.40 -25.64 -1.21
CA LYS A 95 28.87 -26.92 -0.70
C LYS A 95 29.11 -26.84 0.81
N ILE A 96 28.37 -27.65 1.56
CA ILE A 96 28.32 -27.62 3.04
C ILE A 96 29.14 -28.78 3.59
N TYR A 97 30.06 -28.46 4.50
CA TYR A 97 30.99 -29.42 5.13
C TYR A 97 30.82 -29.52 6.64
N SER A 98 30.40 -28.44 7.32
CA SER A 98 30.20 -28.43 8.78
C SER A 98 28.80 -28.91 9.17
N SER A 99 28.69 -29.49 10.36
CA SER A 99 27.40 -29.79 10.99
C SER A 99 26.74 -28.54 11.57
N GLY A 100 25.41 -28.57 11.74
CA GLY A 100 24.64 -27.50 12.40
C GLY A 100 24.51 -26.20 11.58
N VAL A 101 24.79 -26.26 10.27
CA VAL A 101 24.64 -25.12 9.36
C VAL A 101 23.17 -24.84 9.09
N SER A 102 22.78 -23.56 9.14
CA SER A 102 21.48 -23.08 8.69
C SER A 102 21.65 -22.21 7.44
N ILE A 103 20.81 -22.39 6.42
CA ILE A 103 20.73 -21.47 5.27
C ILE A 103 19.27 -21.16 4.98
N SER A 104 18.91 -19.87 4.91
CA SER A 104 17.54 -19.47 4.60
C SER A 104 17.39 -18.15 3.83
N GLY A 105 16.20 -17.96 3.25
CA GLY A 105 15.73 -16.66 2.74
C GLY A 105 16.46 -16.12 1.51
N LEU A 106 16.98 -16.98 0.63
CA LEU A 106 17.76 -16.56 -0.55
C LEU A 106 17.46 -17.38 -1.81
N SER A 107 17.88 -16.88 -2.98
CA SER A 107 17.88 -17.60 -4.25
C SER A 107 19.26 -18.19 -4.59
N ILE A 108 19.29 -19.32 -5.29
CA ILE A 108 20.49 -19.89 -5.94
C ILE A 108 20.15 -20.20 -7.40
N ILE A 109 20.91 -19.62 -8.34
CA ILE A 109 20.62 -19.73 -9.78
C ILE A 109 21.84 -20.13 -10.62
N ASN A 110 21.57 -20.64 -11.82
CA ASN A 110 22.51 -20.87 -12.93
C ASN A 110 23.61 -21.95 -12.73
N THR A 111 23.59 -22.68 -11.62
CA THR A 111 24.44 -23.86 -11.31
C THR A 111 24.28 -25.00 -12.32
N THR A 112 25.31 -25.85 -12.46
CA THR A 112 25.39 -26.90 -13.50
C THR A 112 25.64 -28.34 -13.01
N GLU A 113 26.22 -28.55 -11.83
CA GLU A 113 26.34 -29.88 -11.20
C GLU A 113 25.27 -30.06 -10.11
N SER A 114 25.19 -29.14 -9.15
CA SER A 114 24.23 -29.16 -8.03
C SER A 114 24.09 -27.77 -7.41
N SER A 115 22.88 -27.31 -7.08
CA SER A 115 22.72 -26.00 -6.43
C SER A 115 23.16 -26.00 -4.97
N VAL A 116 22.84 -27.04 -4.22
CA VAL A 116 23.37 -27.28 -2.87
C VAL A 116 23.87 -28.71 -2.74
N HIS A 117 25.08 -28.89 -2.20
CA HIS A 117 25.67 -30.20 -1.91
C HIS A 117 26.05 -30.29 -0.43
N ILE A 118 25.34 -31.14 0.32
CA ILE A 118 25.57 -31.38 1.74
C ILE A 118 26.45 -32.63 1.87
N GLY A 119 27.73 -32.44 2.19
CA GLY A 119 28.68 -33.55 2.37
C GLY A 119 28.39 -34.38 3.62
N GLU A 120 28.82 -35.65 3.63
CA GLU A 120 28.50 -36.69 4.64
C GLU A 120 28.66 -36.28 6.13
N ASN A 121 29.51 -35.29 6.43
CA ASN A 121 29.78 -34.80 7.78
C ASN A 121 28.93 -33.57 8.20
N ALA A 122 28.11 -33.02 7.30
CA ALA A 122 27.28 -31.84 7.54
C ALA A 122 25.90 -32.20 8.15
N LYS A 123 25.93 -32.84 9.32
CA LYS A 123 24.73 -33.30 10.04
C LYS A 123 23.91 -32.14 10.59
N ASN A 124 22.62 -32.35 10.81
CA ASN A 124 21.71 -31.34 11.37
C ASN A 124 21.64 -30.04 10.52
N THR A 125 21.97 -30.11 9.22
CA THR A 125 21.88 -28.96 8.32
C THR A 125 20.41 -28.61 8.06
N THR A 126 20.06 -27.34 8.17
CA THR A 126 18.72 -26.82 7.82
C THR A 126 18.80 -25.93 6.59
N LEU A 127 17.95 -26.21 5.61
CA LEU A 127 17.70 -25.37 4.46
C LEU A 127 16.22 -24.95 4.50
N SER A 128 15.92 -23.65 4.55
CA SER A 128 14.53 -23.18 4.53
C SER A 128 14.28 -21.98 3.62
N ASP A 129 13.11 -21.93 3.00
CA ASP A 129 12.66 -20.74 2.23
C ASP A 129 13.60 -20.38 1.05
N ILE A 130 14.37 -21.36 0.56
CA ILE A 130 15.33 -21.20 -0.54
C ILE A 130 14.63 -21.39 -1.89
N ASN A 131 14.92 -20.52 -2.85
CA ASN A 131 14.49 -20.66 -4.24
C ASN A 131 15.66 -21.09 -5.14
N ILE A 132 15.56 -22.28 -5.75
CA ILE A 132 16.59 -22.87 -6.61
C ILE A 132 16.12 -22.89 -8.06
N VAL A 133 16.92 -22.30 -8.95
CA VAL A 133 16.70 -22.32 -10.41
C VAL A 133 17.96 -22.80 -11.15
N SER A 134 18.19 -24.12 -11.09
CA SER A 134 19.33 -24.79 -11.74
C SER A 134 19.30 -24.61 -13.26
N LYS A 135 20.47 -24.37 -13.87
CA LYS A 135 20.62 -24.38 -15.33
C LYS A 135 20.64 -25.82 -15.85
N GLU A 136 21.44 -26.65 -15.20
CA GLU A 136 21.53 -28.10 -15.38
C GLU A 136 22.03 -28.75 -14.09
N GLY A 137 22.18 -30.08 -14.08
CA GLY A 137 22.51 -30.81 -12.85
C GLY A 137 21.35 -30.90 -11.85
N ASN A 138 21.68 -31.17 -10.60
CA ASN A 138 20.72 -31.41 -9.53
C ASN A 138 20.30 -30.12 -8.79
N GLY A 139 19.21 -30.16 -8.04
CA GLY A 139 18.86 -29.11 -7.07
C GLY A 139 19.68 -29.26 -5.78
N ILE A 140 19.31 -30.22 -4.93
CA ILE A 140 19.98 -30.48 -3.64
C ILE A 140 20.47 -31.93 -3.57
N VAL A 141 21.71 -32.13 -3.10
CA VAL A 141 22.29 -33.46 -2.83
C VAL A 141 22.58 -33.60 -1.34
N VAL A 142 22.06 -34.66 -0.71
CA VAL A 142 22.07 -34.87 0.75
C VAL A 142 22.84 -36.14 1.12
N GLY A 143 24.11 -36.00 1.49
CA GLY A 143 24.95 -37.09 1.99
C GLY A 143 24.96 -37.25 3.51
N ALA A 144 24.54 -36.23 4.27
CA ALA A 144 24.52 -36.28 5.74
C ALA A 144 23.12 -36.57 6.33
N PRO A 145 23.06 -37.21 7.52
CA PRO A 145 21.80 -37.48 8.23
C PRO A 145 21.24 -36.26 8.97
N TYR A 146 19.96 -36.35 9.35
CA TYR A 146 19.22 -35.33 10.12
C TYR A 146 19.11 -33.96 9.41
N VAL A 147 19.13 -33.94 8.08
CA VAL A 147 18.96 -32.72 7.29
C VAL A 147 17.48 -32.36 7.18
N LEU A 148 17.15 -31.09 7.40
CA LEU A 148 15.82 -30.52 7.15
C LEU A 148 15.87 -29.65 5.89
N ILE A 149 15.00 -29.97 4.92
CA ILE A 149 14.72 -29.11 3.75
C ILE A 149 13.25 -28.72 3.85
N SER A 150 12.97 -27.42 3.98
CA SER A 150 11.62 -26.92 4.29
C SER A 150 11.21 -25.70 3.47
N ARG A 151 9.98 -25.66 2.96
CA ARG A 151 9.41 -24.51 2.22
C ARG A 151 10.22 -24.05 0.98
N CYS A 152 11.15 -24.88 0.48
CA CYS A 152 11.97 -24.54 -0.67
C CYS A 152 11.22 -24.70 -2.00
N ASN A 153 11.47 -23.82 -2.96
CA ASN A 153 11.06 -23.98 -4.35
C ASN A 153 12.27 -24.45 -5.17
N ILE A 154 12.18 -25.59 -5.84
CA ILE A 154 13.32 -26.24 -6.49
C ILE A 154 12.92 -26.59 -7.93
N THR A 155 13.43 -25.83 -8.90
CA THR A 155 13.06 -25.96 -10.31
C THR A 155 14.29 -26.02 -11.20
N SER A 156 14.26 -26.87 -12.24
CA SER A 156 15.30 -26.91 -13.28
C SER A 156 14.91 -26.17 -14.55
N LYS A 157 15.91 -25.68 -15.28
CA LYS A 157 15.79 -25.28 -16.70
C LYS A 157 15.90 -26.48 -17.66
N THR A 158 16.37 -27.65 -17.20
CA THR A 158 16.58 -28.86 -18.02
C THR A 158 16.12 -30.18 -17.35
N PRO A 159 15.51 -31.12 -18.10
CA PRO A 159 14.80 -32.29 -17.54
C PRO A 159 15.71 -33.51 -17.24
N TYR A 160 16.96 -33.28 -16.84
CA TYR A 160 18.02 -34.32 -16.80
C TYR A 160 18.56 -34.66 -15.40
N GLY A 161 18.71 -33.68 -14.51
CA GLY A 161 19.15 -33.92 -13.12
C GLY A 161 18.01 -34.32 -12.19
N ASN A 162 18.25 -34.34 -10.88
CA ASN A 162 17.25 -34.67 -9.86
C ASN A 162 17.01 -33.45 -8.95
N GLY A 163 15.76 -33.21 -8.53
CA GLY A 163 15.43 -32.04 -7.70
C GLY A 163 16.04 -32.12 -6.31
N ILE A 164 15.82 -33.23 -5.60
CA ILE A 164 16.54 -33.59 -4.37
C ILE A 164 17.04 -35.03 -4.48
N ILE A 165 18.29 -35.29 -4.12
CA ILE A 165 18.83 -36.63 -3.91
C ILE A 165 19.07 -36.86 -2.41
N LEU A 166 18.40 -37.87 -1.84
CA LEU A 166 18.63 -38.35 -0.48
C LEU A 166 19.53 -39.60 -0.54
N GLN A 167 20.72 -39.51 0.06
CA GLN A 167 21.74 -40.57 0.12
C GLN A 167 22.12 -40.89 1.58
N SER A 168 21.24 -40.52 2.52
CA SER A 168 21.49 -40.54 3.96
C SER A 168 20.17 -40.67 4.73
N SER A 169 20.25 -40.75 6.05
CA SER A 169 19.14 -41.23 6.89
C SER A 169 18.56 -40.20 7.87
N SER A 170 17.29 -40.41 8.26
CA SER A 170 16.56 -39.53 9.19
C SER A 170 16.44 -38.08 8.73
N CYS A 171 16.52 -37.81 7.43
CA CYS A 171 16.31 -36.48 6.84
C CYS A 171 14.83 -36.22 6.55
N LYS A 172 14.45 -34.94 6.47
CA LYS A 172 13.07 -34.50 6.21
C LYS A 172 13.03 -33.51 5.05
N VAL A 173 12.14 -33.78 4.08
CA VAL A 173 11.75 -32.84 3.02
C VAL A 173 10.29 -32.47 3.23
N THR A 174 10.00 -31.19 3.51
CA THR A 174 8.65 -30.76 3.91
C THR A 174 8.22 -29.43 3.30
N ASP A 175 6.94 -29.28 2.98
CA ASP A 175 6.35 -28.05 2.41
C ASP A 175 7.00 -27.52 1.11
N CYS A 176 7.82 -28.32 0.41
CA CYS A 176 8.59 -27.90 -0.75
C CYS A 176 7.82 -28.06 -2.07
N LYS A 177 8.20 -27.27 -3.09
CA LYS A 177 7.74 -27.40 -4.48
C LYS A 177 8.90 -27.84 -5.36
N ILE A 178 8.76 -28.94 -6.12
CA ILE A 178 9.86 -29.58 -6.84
C ILE A 178 9.45 -29.94 -8.27
N SER A 179 10.06 -29.31 -9.29
CA SER A 179 9.60 -29.46 -10.69
C SER A 179 10.66 -29.38 -11.79
N LYS A 180 10.31 -29.94 -12.96
CA LYS A 180 11.07 -29.90 -14.23
C LYS A 180 12.41 -30.64 -14.24
N TYR A 181 12.67 -31.49 -13.25
CA TYR A 181 13.83 -32.39 -13.23
C TYR A 181 13.54 -33.69 -14.00
N ALA A 182 14.50 -34.61 -14.05
CA ALA A 182 14.23 -36.01 -14.40
C ALA A 182 13.39 -36.66 -13.31
N ASN A 183 13.94 -36.76 -12.10
CA ASN A 183 13.20 -37.13 -10.90
C ASN A 183 13.01 -35.90 -9.99
N GLY A 184 11.81 -35.73 -9.42
CA GLY A 184 11.58 -34.71 -8.39
C GLY A 184 12.42 -34.99 -7.14
N VAL A 185 12.21 -36.14 -6.52
CA VAL A 185 13.06 -36.67 -5.44
C VAL A 185 13.62 -38.04 -5.83
N LEU A 186 14.87 -38.31 -5.48
CA LEU A 186 15.54 -39.60 -5.63
C LEU A 186 16.04 -40.07 -4.25
N LEU A 187 15.57 -41.23 -3.79
CA LEU A 187 16.11 -41.94 -2.63
C LEU A 187 16.94 -43.11 -3.13
N ILE A 188 18.21 -43.16 -2.71
CA ILE A 188 19.19 -44.07 -3.32
C ILE A 188 20.24 -44.58 -2.33
N PHE A 189 20.54 -45.89 -2.42
CA PHE A 189 21.46 -46.65 -1.55
C PHE A 189 20.88 -47.02 -0.17
N GLU A 190 21.49 -47.99 0.52
CA GLU A 190 21.04 -48.56 1.80
C GLU A 190 21.10 -47.55 2.97
N GLU A 191 21.88 -46.48 2.79
CA GLU A 191 21.96 -45.32 3.68
C GLU A 191 20.73 -44.41 3.60
N ALA A 192 19.98 -44.42 2.49
CA ALA A 192 18.78 -43.63 2.28
C ALA A 192 17.56 -44.29 2.96
N ARG A 193 17.54 -44.24 4.29
CA ARG A 193 16.51 -44.84 5.14
C ARG A 193 15.96 -43.94 6.24
N ASP A 194 14.79 -44.30 6.75
CA ASP A 194 14.10 -43.60 7.84
C ASP A 194 13.82 -42.11 7.53
N ASN A 195 13.83 -41.72 6.23
CA ASN A 195 13.57 -40.36 5.79
C ASN A 195 12.06 -40.08 5.69
N THR A 196 11.69 -38.80 5.82
CA THR A 196 10.29 -38.34 5.71
C THR A 196 10.11 -37.33 4.58
N ILE A 197 9.23 -37.63 3.64
CA ILE A 197 8.80 -36.72 2.57
C ILE A 197 7.34 -36.37 2.83
N LEU A 198 7.10 -35.14 3.30
CA LEU A 198 5.82 -34.71 3.88
C LEU A 198 5.27 -33.44 3.20
N ASN A 199 4.01 -33.44 2.79
CA ASN A 199 3.29 -32.22 2.41
C ASN A 199 3.93 -31.41 1.24
N ASN A 200 4.62 -32.10 0.32
CA ASN A 200 5.33 -31.49 -0.81
C ASN A 200 4.49 -31.50 -2.11
N GLU A 201 4.74 -30.56 -3.01
CA GLU A 201 4.23 -30.57 -4.39
C GLU A 201 5.35 -31.01 -5.35
N ILE A 202 5.17 -32.16 -6.01
CA ILE A 202 6.23 -32.81 -6.80
C ILE A 202 5.68 -33.09 -8.21
N TYR A 203 6.05 -32.27 -9.18
CA TYR A 203 5.30 -32.18 -10.44
C TYR A 203 6.08 -31.81 -11.69
N ASN A 204 5.53 -32.16 -12.86
CA ASN A 204 6.13 -31.89 -14.18
C ASN A 204 7.59 -32.40 -14.32
N ASN A 205 7.95 -33.51 -13.66
CA ASN A 205 9.25 -34.16 -13.80
C ASN A 205 9.20 -35.23 -14.91
N SER A 206 10.27 -35.34 -15.69
CA SER A 206 10.27 -36.09 -16.97
C SER A 206 10.31 -37.62 -16.80
N ALA A 207 10.75 -38.09 -15.63
CA ALA A 207 10.69 -39.46 -15.15
C ALA A 207 9.76 -39.53 -13.91
N ALA A 208 10.29 -39.77 -12.71
CA ALA A 208 9.46 -39.93 -11.52
C ALA A 208 9.16 -38.59 -10.81
N GLY A 209 8.02 -38.50 -10.12
CA GLY A 209 7.89 -37.58 -8.99
C GLY A 209 8.87 -37.99 -7.89
N ILE A 210 8.80 -39.25 -7.45
CA ILE A 210 9.78 -39.85 -6.53
C ILE A 210 10.29 -41.20 -7.07
N ASP A 211 11.61 -41.35 -7.20
CA ASP A 211 12.32 -42.59 -7.56
C ASP A 211 12.99 -43.17 -6.30
N ILE A 212 12.76 -44.45 -6.01
CA ILE A 212 13.26 -45.15 -4.81
C ILE A 212 13.95 -46.43 -5.26
N ARG A 213 15.27 -46.52 -5.06
CA ARG A 213 16.07 -47.61 -5.63
C ARG A 213 17.35 -47.95 -4.88
N LEU A 214 17.86 -49.16 -5.12
CA LEU A 214 19.12 -49.69 -4.58
C LEU A 214 19.10 -49.81 -3.04
N GLY A 215 18.06 -50.43 -2.48
CA GLY A 215 17.97 -50.71 -1.04
C GLY A 215 17.56 -49.50 -0.17
N ALA A 216 16.97 -48.46 -0.77
CA ALA A 216 16.46 -47.30 -0.03
C ALA A 216 15.18 -47.70 0.74
N ASN A 217 15.35 -48.14 1.98
CA ASN A 217 14.33 -48.82 2.80
C ASN A 217 13.75 -47.92 3.90
N ASN A 218 12.62 -48.30 4.50
CA ASN A 218 12.02 -47.65 5.69
C ASN A 218 11.64 -46.16 5.53
N ASN A 219 11.56 -45.59 4.33
CA ASN A 219 11.21 -44.18 4.14
C ASN A 219 9.69 -43.97 4.18
N THR A 220 9.24 -42.82 4.69
CA THR A 220 7.82 -42.44 4.76
C THR A 220 7.50 -41.32 3.79
N ILE A 221 6.46 -41.50 2.97
CA ILE A 221 5.99 -40.53 1.98
C ILE A 221 4.51 -40.26 2.23
N VAL A 222 4.17 -39.03 2.61
CA VAL A 222 2.84 -38.72 3.16
C VAL A 222 2.36 -37.29 2.84
N TYR A 223 1.06 -37.11 2.63
CA TYR A 223 0.41 -35.82 2.30
C TYR A 223 0.98 -35.07 1.07
N CYS A 224 1.75 -35.73 0.21
CA CYS A 224 2.34 -35.08 -0.96
C CYS A 224 1.36 -35.04 -2.15
N ASN A 225 1.38 -33.92 -2.89
CA ASN A 225 0.72 -33.77 -4.18
C ASN A 225 1.70 -34.18 -5.28
N ILE A 226 1.50 -35.34 -5.90
CA ILE A 226 2.44 -35.93 -6.86
C ILE A 226 1.73 -36.03 -8.22
N TYR A 227 2.02 -35.10 -9.12
CA TYR A 227 1.20 -34.91 -10.32
C TYR A 227 1.93 -34.50 -11.61
N SER A 228 1.33 -34.85 -12.75
CA SER A 228 1.88 -34.53 -14.08
C SER A 228 3.33 -35.02 -14.33
N ASN A 229 3.73 -36.11 -13.67
CA ASN A 229 5.02 -36.78 -13.90
C ASN A 229 4.85 -38.00 -14.83
N MET A 230 5.93 -38.53 -15.41
CA MET A 230 5.87 -39.78 -16.20
C MET A 230 5.55 -41.00 -15.31
N TYR A 231 6.10 -41.03 -14.09
CA TYR A 231 5.65 -41.84 -12.97
C TYR A 231 5.38 -40.95 -11.76
N GLY A 232 4.31 -41.16 -11.00
CA GLY A 232 4.13 -40.47 -9.71
C GLY A 232 5.20 -40.92 -8.72
N ILE A 233 5.15 -42.19 -8.33
CA ILE A 233 6.24 -42.87 -7.60
C ILE A 233 6.73 -44.10 -8.39
N TYR A 234 8.04 -44.35 -8.36
CA TYR A 234 8.71 -45.48 -8.99
C TYR A 234 9.62 -46.18 -7.97
N ILE A 235 9.35 -47.45 -7.62
CA ILE A 235 10.11 -48.22 -6.63
C ILE A 235 10.66 -49.51 -7.24
N GLN A 236 11.94 -49.80 -6.99
CA GLN A 236 12.65 -50.93 -7.58
C GLN A 236 13.89 -51.33 -6.77
N GLN A 237 14.56 -52.41 -7.21
CA GLN A 237 15.93 -52.78 -6.78
C GLN A 237 16.03 -52.91 -5.25
N ASP A 238 15.25 -53.85 -4.71
CA ASP A 238 15.23 -54.27 -3.31
C ASP A 238 15.00 -53.13 -2.30
N SER A 239 14.25 -52.09 -2.72
CA SER A 239 13.85 -50.96 -1.89
C SER A 239 12.51 -51.26 -1.22
N ASN A 240 12.58 -51.79 -0.01
CA ASN A 240 11.48 -52.41 0.72
C ASN A 240 11.10 -51.63 2.00
N ASP A 241 9.98 -52.00 2.61
CA ASP A 241 9.51 -51.50 3.90
C ASP A 241 9.27 -49.97 3.95
N ASN A 242 9.20 -49.30 2.79
CA ASN A 242 8.77 -47.92 2.68
C ASN A 242 7.25 -47.83 2.89
N ILE A 243 6.78 -46.72 3.46
CA ILE A 243 5.37 -46.49 3.81
C ILE A 243 4.87 -45.26 3.03
N ILE A 244 3.89 -45.47 2.15
CA ILE A 244 3.33 -44.46 1.26
C ILE A 244 1.83 -44.35 1.52
N HIS A 245 1.37 -43.30 2.19
CA HIS A 245 -0.05 -43.12 2.50
C HIS A 245 -0.48 -41.64 2.47
N HIS A 246 -1.78 -41.41 2.30
CA HIS A 246 -2.43 -40.10 2.33
C HIS A 246 -1.85 -39.08 1.31
N ASN A 247 -1.22 -39.55 0.24
CA ASN A 247 -0.76 -38.72 -0.88
C ASN A 247 -1.84 -38.58 -1.95
N ASN A 248 -1.74 -37.55 -2.78
CA ASN A 248 -2.62 -37.31 -3.93
C ASN A 248 -1.88 -37.60 -5.24
N PHE A 249 -2.32 -38.63 -5.96
CA PHE A 249 -1.81 -38.97 -7.29
C PHE A 249 -2.80 -38.53 -8.36
N PHE A 250 -2.40 -37.59 -9.22
CA PHE A 250 -3.25 -37.11 -10.32
C PHE A 250 -2.46 -36.68 -11.57
N SER A 251 -3.05 -36.83 -12.75
CA SER A 251 -2.48 -36.41 -14.05
C SER A 251 -1.11 -37.01 -14.41
N ASN A 252 -0.58 -37.99 -13.65
CA ASN A 252 0.64 -38.69 -14.02
C ASN A 252 0.35 -39.69 -15.16
N ASN A 253 1.31 -39.93 -16.05
CA ASN A 253 1.14 -40.96 -17.08
C ASN A 253 1.02 -42.37 -16.45
N ARG A 254 1.65 -42.58 -15.29
CA ARG A 254 1.43 -43.72 -14.39
C ARG A 254 1.52 -43.26 -12.94
N ASN A 255 0.47 -43.42 -12.14
CA ASN A 255 0.49 -42.96 -10.75
C ASN A 255 1.54 -43.68 -9.88
N ALA A 256 1.66 -45.01 -9.98
CA ALA A 256 2.67 -45.78 -9.27
C ALA A 256 3.17 -47.03 -10.01
N PHE A 257 4.47 -47.32 -9.84
CA PHE A 257 5.08 -48.61 -10.14
C PHE A 257 5.98 -49.02 -8.97
N ASP A 258 5.88 -50.27 -8.54
CA ASP A 258 6.60 -50.85 -7.42
C ASP A 258 6.86 -52.34 -7.68
N SER A 259 8.13 -52.71 -7.86
CA SER A 259 8.57 -54.10 -8.02
C SER A 259 9.22 -54.69 -6.77
N SER A 260 9.15 -53.98 -5.64
CA SER A 260 9.72 -54.38 -4.34
C SER A 260 8.58 -54.72 -3.35
N ILE A 261 8.82 -54.68 -2.03
CA ILE A 261 7.83 -54.99 -0.99
C ILE A 261 7.61 -53.73 -0.13
N ASN A 262 6.56 -52.97 -0.40
CA ASN A 262 6.27 -51.71 0.29
C ASN A 262 4.79 -51.59 0.71
N ILE A 263 4.54 -50.71 1.68
CA ILE A 263 3.22 -50.52 2.31
C ILE A 263 2.57 -49.26 1.74
N TRP A 264 1.43 -49.42 1.07
CA TRP A 264 0.73 -48.33 0.36
C TRP A 264 -0.50 -47.78 1.11
N TYR A 265 -0.57 -48.02 2.42
CA TYR A 265 -1.70 -47.64 3.29
C TYR A 265 -1.34 -47.73 4.77
N ILE A 266 -2.13 -47.09 5.63
CA ILE A 266 -2.14 -47.34 7.08
C ILE A 266 -3.57 -47.58 7.57
N GLY A 267 -3.75 -47.89 8.86
CA GLY A 267 -5.07 -48.20 9.44
C GLY A 267 -6.09 -47.06 9.44
N SER A 268 -5.68 -45.83 9.09
CA SER A 268 -6.56 -44.66 8.88
C SER A 268 -6.81 -44.34 7.40
N GLY A 269 -6.27 -45.13 6.46
CA GLY A 269 -6.46 -44.93 5.03
C GLY A 269 -5.22 -45.11 4.16
N GLY A 270 -5.47 -45.21 2.86
CA GLY A 270 -4.52 -45.32 1.77
C GLY A 270 -4.13 -43.97 1.19
N ASN A 271 -4.00 -43.89 -0.13
CA ASN A 271 -3.73 -42.71 -0.93
C ASN A 271 -4.93 -42.37 -1.82
N TYR A 272 -5.02 -41.13 -2.30
CA TYR A 272 -5.96 -40.73 -3.34
C TYR A 272 -5.37 -40.97 -4.74
N TRP A 273 -6.19 -41.47 -5.67
CA TRP A 273 -5.80 -41.77 -7.04
C TRP A 273 -6.86 -41.24 -8.02
N ASP A 274 -6.49 -40.36 -8.93
CA ASP A 274 -7.41 -39.77 -9.94
C ASP A 274 -8.09 -40.80 -10.86
N ASN A 275 -7.48 -41.97 -11.01
CA ASN A 275 -7.96 -43.09 -11.81
C ASN A 275 -8.58 -44.22 -10.97
N TYR A 276 -8.82 -44.03 -9.67
CA TYR A 276 -9.60 -44.98 -8.86
C TYR A 276 -11.09 -44.87 -9.20
N ASN A 277 -11.70 -46.00 -9.53
CA ASN A 277 -13.08 -46.13 -10.00
C ASN A 277 -13.91 -47.10 -9.12
N GLY A 278 -13.44 -47.39 -7.90
CA GLY A 278 -14.21 -48.19 -6.94
C GLY A 278 -15.19 -47.33 -6.15
N PHE A 279 -16.04 -48.00 -5.37
CA PHE A 279 -17.07 -47.36 -4.55
C PHE A 279 -16.65 -47.28 -3.07
N ASP A 280 -17.28 -46.35 -2.36
CA ASP A 280 -17.36 -46.26 -0.90
C ASP A 280 -18.85 -46.43 -0.57
N ALA A 281 -19.22 -47.53 0.10
CA ALA A 281 -20.59 -47.86 0.46
C ALA A 281 -20.97 -47.41 1.89
N ASP A 282 -19.96 -47.24 2.74
CA ASP A 282 -20.03 -46.83 4.13
C ASP A 282 -20.22 -45.30 4.24
N ASN A 283 -19.65 -44.57 3.28
CA ASN A 283 -19.42 -43.13 3.26
C ASN A 283 -18.39 -42.69 4.33
N ASP A 284 -17.36 -43.50 4.56
CA ASP A 284 -16.27 -43.20 5.50
C ASP A 284 -15.06 -42.49 4.84
N GLY A 285 -15.07 -42.35 3.51
CA GLY A 285 -13.99 -41.76 2.71
C GLY A 285 -13.00 -42.78 2.14
N ILE A 286 -13.17 -44.07 2.44
CA ILE A 286 -12.29 -45.16 2.03
C ILE A 286 -13.00 -46.06 1.00
N GLY A 287 -12.34 -46.27 -0.13
CA GLY A 287 -12.80 -47.13 -1.19
C GLY A 287 -12.77 -48.61 -0.79
N ASN A 288 -13.90 -49.31 -0.95
CA ASN A 288 -14.03 -50.72 -0.59
C ASN A 288 -13.29 -51.70 -1.55
N ILE A 289 -12.64 -51.21 -2.60
CA ILE A 289 -11.89 -52.02 -3.58
C ILE A 289 -10.41 -51.63 -3.53
N PRO A 290 -9.48 -52.53 -3.13
CA PRO A 290 -8.05 -52.25 -3.14
C PRO A 290 -7.51 -51.82 -4.51
N TYR A 291 -6.73 -50.73 -4.53
CA TYR A 291 -6.05 -50.24 -5.73
C TYR A 291 -4.72 -50.98 -5.93
N ASN A 292 -4.54 -51.61 -7.10
CA ASN A 292 -3.36 -52.44 -7.38
C ASN A 292 -2.20 -51.58 -7.90
N ILE A 293 -1.03 -51.71 -7.30
CA ILE A 293 0.19 -51.04 -7.75
C ILE A 293 0.83 -51.87 -8.87
N SER A 294 1.26 -51.21 -9.95
CA SER A 294 1.88 -51.90 -11.10
C SER A 294 3.32 -52.35 -10.80
N GLY A 295 3.77 -53.46 -11.38
CA GLY A 295 5.17 -53.93 -11.25
C GLY A 295 5.40 -55.07 -10.26
N GLY A 296 4.50 -55.27 -9.30
CA GLY A 296 4.62 -56.29 -8.26
C GLY A 296 3.24 -56.84 -7.82
N ASN A 297 3.14 -57.25 -6.55
CA ASN A 297 1.88 -57.70 -5.94
C ASN A 297 1.27 -56.66 -4.98
N ASN A 298 1.92 -55.50 -4.80
CA ASN A 298 1.59 -54.52 -3.77
C ASN A 298 0.28 -53.80 -4.10
N ARG A 299 -0.46 -53.41 -3.06
CA ARG A 299 -1.77 -52.77 -3.18
C ARG A 299 -1.94 -51.74 -2.08
N ASP A 300 -2.60 -50.66 -2.43
CA ASP A 300 -3.30 -49.84 -1.46
C ASP A 300 -4.61 -50.55 -1.11
N PHE A 301 -4.80 -50.94 0.14
CA PHE A 301 -6.00 -51.64 0.61
C PHE A 301 -7.11 -50.70 1.09
N TYR A 302 -6.84 -49.41 1.20
CA TYR A 302 -7.77 -48.39 1.70
C TYR A 302 -7.74 -47.11 0.83
N PRO A 303 -7.82 -47.21 -0.51
CA PRO A 303 -7.66 -46.06 -1.41
C PRO A 303 -8.73 -45.00 -1.11
N LEU A 304 -8.32 -43.75 -0.99
CA LEU A 304 -9.19 -42.65 -0.59
C LEU A 304 -10.04 -42.19 -1.79
N VAL A 305 -11.35 -42.00 -1.59
CA VAL A 305 -12.25 -41.56 -2.68
C VAL A 305 -12.19 -40.04 -2.94
N THR A 306 -11.59 -39.28 -2.03
CA THR A 306 -11.38 -37.82 -2.16
C THR A 306 -9.91 -37.46 -1.95
N ALA A 307 -9.47 -36.37 -2.59
CA ALA A 307 -8.12 -35.85 -2.43
C ALA A 307 -7.89 -35.32 -1.01
N VAL A 308 -6.75 -35.66 -0.44
CA VAL A 308 -6.36 -35.30 0.93
C VAL A 308 -5.95 -33.84 1.01
N GLY A 309 -6.41 -33.13 2.04
CA GLY A 309 -5.92 -31.78 2.34
C GLY A 309 -4.46 -31.78 2.81
N SER A 310 -3.81 -30.62 2.73
CA SER A 310 -2.45 -30.44 3.24
C SER A 310 -2.37 -30.61 4.76
N ASN A 311 -1.39 -31.36 5.27
CA ASN A 311 -1.15 -31.57 6.71
C ASN A 311 -0.41 -30.37 7.33
N ARG A 312 -1.05 -29.19 7.29
CA ARG A 312 -0.52 -27.93 7.81
C ARG A 312 -1.26 -27.53 9.10
N PRO A 313 -0.58 -26.93 10.09
CA PRO A 313 -1.27 -26.25 11.18
C PRO A 313 -2.14 -25.11 10.63
N SER A 314 -3.25 -24.81 11.29
CA SER A 314 -4.05 -23.63 10.94
C SER A 314 -3.19 -22.37 11.08
N LYS A 315 -3.39 -21.38 10.20
CA LYS A 315 -2.72 -20.07 10.38
C LYS A 315 -3.15 -19.42 11.71
N PRO A 316 -2.30 -18.58 12.34
CA PRO A 316 -2.71 -17.71 13.43
C PRO A 316 -3.88 -16.81 13.01
N THR A 317 -4.71 -16.40 13.96
CA THR A 317 -5.86 -15.49 13.70
C THR A 317 -5.90 -14.37 14.74
N ASN A 318 -6.63 -13.30 14.46
CA ASN A 318 -6.68 -12.11 15.33
C ASN A 318 -5.27 -11.55 15.64
N VAL A 319 -4.39 -11.54 14.62
CA VAL A 319 -3.03 -10.97 14.72
C VAL A 319 -3.16 -9.45 14.76
N ARG A 320 -2.56 -8.81 15.76
CA ARG A 320 -2.60 -7.36 15.95
C ARG A 320 -1.41 -6.87 16.79
N CYS A 321 -1.02 -5.61 16.57
CA CYS A 321 -0.31 -4.84 17.58
C CYS A 321 -1.22 -4.56 18.80
N LEU A 322 -0.62 -4.35 19.96
CA LEU A 322 -1.29 -3.97 21.21
C LEU A 322 -0.84 -2.62 21.75
N THR A 323 0.29 -2.11 21.27
CA THR A 323 0.89 -0.83 21.64
C THR A 323 0.39 0.26 20.68
N ASN A 324 0.61 1.52 21.05
CA ASN A 324 0.38 2.69 20.20
C ASN A 324 1.45 2.81 19.10
N ASP A 325 1.31 3.83 18.25
CA ASP A 325 2.28 4.15 17.19
C ASP A 325 3.55 4.82 17.71
N THR A 326 3.60 5.35 18.93
CA THR A 326 4.83 5.92 19.49
C THR A 326 5.79 4.87 20.09
N ASP A 327 5.31 3.68 20.44
CA ASP A 327 6.15 2.58 20.95
C ASP A 327 6.95 1.90 19.84
N ASN A 328 8.23 2.28 19.72
CA ASN A 328 9.17 1.67 18.77
C ASN A 328 9.63 0.24 19.12
N THR A 329 9.19 -0.32 20.26
CA THR A 329 9.39 -1.72 20.68
C THR A 329 8.09 -2.54 20.69
N PRO A 330 7.28 -2.53 19.61
CA PRO A 330 5.86 -2.89 19.67
C PRO A 330 5.58 -4.33 20.14
N THR A 331 4.45 -4.50 20.81
CA THR A 331 3.97 -5.79 21.32
C THR A 331 2.81 -6.32 20.49
N PHE A 332 2.92 -7.56 20.00
CA PHE A 332 1.94 -8.24 19.15
C PHE A 332 1.25 -9.38 19.90
N THR A 333 0.02 -9.73 19.50
CA THR A 333 -0.71 -10.92 19.99
C THR A 333 -1.54 -11.58 18.90
N TRP A 334 -1.88 -12.85 19.11
CA TRP A 334 -2.68 -13.68 18.19
C TRP A 334 -3.42 -14.79 18.94
N ASN A 335 -4.51 -15.27 18.35
CA ASN A 335 -5.21 -16.48 18.78
C ASN A 335 -4.40 -17.73 18.38
N PRO A 336 -4.46 -18.82 19.16
CA PRO A 336 -3.68 -20.03 18.93
C PRO A 336 -4.03 -20.75 17.62
N SER A 337 -3.01 -21.35 17.01
CA SER A 337 -3.13 -22.30 15.90
C SER A 337 -3.45 -23.72 16.40
N TYR A 338 -4.02 -24.54 15.52
CA TYR A 338 -4.34 -25.96 15.78
C TYR A 338 -3.65 -26.90 14.77
N HIS A 339 -3.21 -28.06 15.25
CA HIS A 339 -2.80 -29.20 14.43
C HIS A 339 -3.00 -30.51 15.22
N ASN A 340 -3.26 -31.63 14.53
CA ASN A 340 -3.52 -32.91 15.19
C ASN A 340 -2.32 -33.46 15.98
N SER A 341 -1.08 -33.21 15.52
CA SER A 341 0.13 -33.52 16.29
C SER A 341 0.52 -32.45 17.31
N GLY A 342 -0.24 -31.34 17.40
CA GLY A 342 0.06 -30.18 18.23
C GLY A 342 0.99 -29.16 17.55
N ILE A 343 1.07 -27.96 18.14
CA ILE A 343 1.94 -26.86 17.72
C ILE A 343 3.26 -26.93 18.49
N LYS A 344 4.37 -26.88 17.75
CA LYS A 344 5.75 -26.82 18.27
C LYS A 344 6.11 -25.40 18.70
N GLY A 345 5.69 -24.42 17.92
CA GLY A 345 5.89 -23.01 18.19
C GLY A 345 5.46 -22.10 17.04
N TYR A 346 5.66 -20.81 17.22
CA TYR A 346 5.44 -19.77 16.22
C TYR A 346 6.76 -19.21 15.71
N TYR A 347 6.70 -18.70 14.49
CA TYR A 347 7.79 -18.07 13.78
C TYR A 347 7.29 -16.74 13.22
N ILE A 348 8.10 -15.69 13.37
CA ILE A 348 7.72 -14.30 13.07
C ILE A 348 8.77 -13.63 12.19
N LYS A 349 8.37 -12.57 11.49
CA LYS A 349 9.27 -11.56 10.91
C LYS A 349 8.55 -10.23 10.75
N ILE A 350 9.31 -9.15 10.65
CA ILE A 350 8.78 -7.81 10.35
C ILE A 350 9.35 -7.38 8.99
N ASP A 351 8.46 -6.98 8.08
CA ASP A 351 8.78 -6.64 6.69
C ASP A 351 9.57 -7.77 5.98
N ASN A 352 10.71 -7.45 5.38
CA ASN A 352 11.60 -8.39 4.71
C ASN A 352 12.63 -9.06 5.65
N ASN A 353 12.66 -8.70 6.94
CA ASN A 353 13.64 -9.24 7.89
C ASN A 353 13.60 -10.78 7.96
N PRO A 354 14.72 -11.41 8.38
CA PRO A 354 14.78 -12.81 8.73
C PRO A 354 13.65 -13.32 9.63
N GLU A 355 13.26 -14.57 9.41
CA GLU A 355 12.33 -15.28 10.29
C GLU A 355 13.00 -15.71 11.60
N VAL A 356 12.36 -15.43 12.74
CA VAL A 356 12.80 -15.78 14.08
C VAL A 356 11.79 -16.72 14.74
N SER A 357 12.27 -17.80 15.36
CA SER A 357 11.41 -18.68 16.17
C SER A 357 11.26 -18.14 17.59
N ILE A 358 10.01 -18.01 18.05
CA ILE A 358 9.66 -17.44 19.37
C ILE A 358 9.07 -18.49 20.33
N GLY A 359 9.11 -19.77 19.96
CA GLY A 359 8.51 -20.86 20.73
C GLY A 359 6.98 -20.83 20.72
N ASN A 360 6.34 -21.58 21.62
CA ASN A 360 4.89 -21.72 21.69
C ASN A 360 4.26 -20.69 22.64
N VAL A 361 4.28 -19.42 22.20
CA VAL A 361 3.70 -18.25 22.90
C VAL A 361 2.51 -17.67 22.12
N LEU A 362 1.74 -16.76 22.72
CA LEU A 362 0.59 -16.07 22.09
C LEU A 362 0.71 -14.53 22.12
N ASN A 363 1.88 -14.04 22.52
CA ASN A 363 2.32 -12.66 22.41
C ASN A 363 3.83 -12.62 22.20
N TRP A 364 4.33 -11.51 21.67
CA TRP A 364 5.75 -11.23 21.53
C TRP A 364 5.96 -9.72 21.43
N THR A 365 7.04 -9.22 22.04
CA THR A 365 7.45 -7.82 22.06
C THR A 365 8.78 -7.70 21.33
N SER A 366 8.97 -6.64 20.53
CA SER A 366 10.25 -6.42 19.86
C SER A 366 11.36 -6.16 20.88
N PRO A 367 12.47 -6.93 20.90
CA PRO A 367 13.59 -6.70 21.80
C PRO A 367 14.49 -5.54 21.36
N ASP A 368 14.39 -5.16 20.08
CA ASP A 368 15.14 -4.09 19.43
C ASP A 368 14.15 -3.03 18.92
N SER A 369 14.50 -1.75 19.02
CA SER A 369 13.73 -0.64 18.45
C SER A 369 13.64 -0.74 16.93
N ILE A 370 12.43 -0.60 16.42
CA ILE A 370 12.13 -0.50 14.99
C ILE A 370 12.11 1.00 14.62
N LYS A 371 12.33 1.33 13.35
CA LYS A 371 12.32 2.73 12.87
C LYS A 371 10.89 3.24 12.71
N ASP A 372 10.75 4.55 12.60
CA ASP A 372 9.50 5.17 12.15
C ASP A 372 9.15 4.74 10.71
N GLY A 373 7.85 4.63 10.44
CA GLY A 373 7.32 4.21 9.15
C GLY A 373 6.13 3.25 9.26
N SER A 374 5.69 2.75 8.11
CA SER A 374 4.62 1.74 8.01
C SER A 374 5.23 0.36 7.80
N HIS A 375 4.84 -0.58 8.65
CA HIS A 375 5.47 -1.89 8.81
C HIS A 375 4.45 -3.03 8.77
N ILE A 376 4.91 -4.23 8.43
CA ILE A 376 4.10 -5.45 8.36
C ILE A 376 4.70 -6.52 9.27
N PHE A 377 3.99 -6.83 10.37
CA PHE A 377 4.31 -7.99 11.20
C PHE A 377 3.70 -9.24 10.60
N TYR A 378 4.53 -10.25 10.32
CA TYR A 378 4.13 -11.56 9.81
C TYR A 378 4.33 -12.63 10.88
N ILE A 379 3.40 -13.59 10.98
CA ILE A 379 3.50 -14.74 11.87
C ILE A 379 2.92 -16.01 11.26
N ARG A 380 3.61 -17.13 11.43
CA ARG A 380 3.12 -18.48 11.12
C ARG A 380 3.29 -19.43 12.32
N ALA A 381 2.58 -20.55 12.28
CA ALA A 381 2.77 -21.66 13.20
C ALA A 381 3.60 -22.79 12.56
N GLU A 382 4.21 -23.61 13.41
CA GLU A 382 4.84 -24.87 13.02
C GLU A 382 4.30 -26.02 13.88
N SER A 383 3.95 -27.14 13.25
CA SER A 383 3.48 -28.34 13.95
C SER A 383 4.62 -29.10 14.64
N ASN A 384 4.30 -30.01 15.56
CA ASN A 384 5.29 -30.97 16.08
C ASN A 384 5.85 -31.92 15.02
N GLU A 385 5.21 -32.02 13.85
CA GLU A 385 5.72 -32.71 12.68
C GLU A 385 6.61 -31.83 11.78
N GLY A 386 6.77 -30.54 12.09
CA GLY A 386 7.59 -29.61 11.30
C GLY A 386 6.92 -29.12 10.01
N THR A 387 5.60 -29.19 9.90
CA THR A 387 4.83 -28.55 8.82
C THR A 387 4.42 -27.14 9.19
N SER A 388 4.45 -26.26 8.19
CA SER A 388 4.27 -24.81 8.36
C SER A 388 2.85 -24.39 8.00
N SER A 389 2.24 -23.49 8.78
CA SER A 389 1.04 -22.79 8.34
C SER A 389 1.39 -21.76 7.26
N GLU A 390 0.38 -21.30 6.53
CA GLU A 390 0.46 -19.99 5.87
C GLU A 390 0.72 -18.89 6.89
N TYR A 391 1.36 -17.80 6.47
CA TYR A 391 1.49 -16.61 7.29
C TYR A 391 0.11 -15.93 7.50
N ALA A 392 -0.12 -15.47 8.71
CA ALA A 392 -1.02 -14.37 9.02
C ALA A 392 -0.17 -13.09 9.21
N LEU A 393 -0.79 -11.92 9.13
CA LEU A 393 -0.10 -10.64 9.26
C LEU A 393 -1.00 -9.56 9.85
N CYS A 394 -0.38 -8.49 10.35
CA CYS A 394 -1.02 -7.20 10.58
C CYS A 394 -0.06 -6.06 10.19
N THR A 395 -0.62 -4.97 9.66
CA THR A 395 0.09 -3.71 9.50
C THR A 395 0.12 -2.94 10.82
N PHE A 396 1.21 -2.20 11.05
CA PHE A 396 1.34 -1.23 12.14
C PHE A 396 2.15 -0.03 11.63
N VAL A 397 2.08 1.08 12.36
CA VAL A 397 2.90 2.28 12.13
C VAL A 397 3.74 2.49 13.38
N ILE A 398 4.97 2.97 13.19
CA ILE A 398 5.75 3.61 14.25
C ILE A 398 5.97 5.06 13.86
N ASP A 399 5.81 5.96 14.82
CA ASP A 399 5.97 7.39 14.67
C ASP A 399 6.41 8.01 16.00
N THR A 400 7.71 7.89 16.29
CA THR A 400 8.34 8.45 17.48
C THR A 400 8.42 9.99 17.47
N SER A 401 8.00 10.65 16.39
CA SER A 401 7.85 12.11 16.38
C SER A 401 6.69 12.57 17.26
N LYS A 402 5.65 11.73 17.46
CA LYS A 402 4.49 12.03 18.31
C LYS A 402 4.62 11.57 19.77
N ILE A 403 5.84 11.38 20.29
CA ILE A 403 5.98 11.14 21.74
C ILE A 403 5.63 12.45 22.47
N ASP A 404 4.81 12.29 23.50
CA ASP A 404 4.29 13.29 24.43
C ASP A 404 4.30 12.53 25.77
N GLU A 405 5.39 12.62 26.54
CA GLU A 405 5.62 11.75 27.72
C GLU A 405 4.82 12.19 28.97
N ASP A 406 4.38 13.45 29.07
CA ASP A 406 3.58 13.94 30.21
C ASP A 406 2.09 14.22 29.95
N GLY A 407 1.69 14.40 28.69
CA GLY A 407 0.30 14.50 28.25
C GLY A 407 -0.29 15.90 28.19
N ASP A 408 0.51 16.96 28.10
CA ASP A 408 -0.01 18.34 27.98
C ASP A 408 -0.48 18.73 26.56
N GLY A 409 0.05 18.07 25.53
CA GLY A 409 -0.38 18.20 24.13
C GLY A 409 0.71 18.63 23.15
N TRP A 410 1.90 19.02 23.62
CA TRP A 410 3.10 19.19 22.78
C TRP A 410 3.89 17.88 22.68
N THR A 411 4.70 17.72 21.64
CA THR A 411 5.61 16.56 21.55
C THR A 411 6.98 16.87 22.16
N ASP A 412 7.66 15.82 22.68
CA ASP A 412 9.03 15.90 23.21
C ASP A 412 9.99 16.63 22.24
N ASN A 413 9.78 16.47 20.92
CA ASN A 413 10.60 17.06 19.86
C ASN A 413 10.33 18.56 19.65
N GLU A 414 9.09 19.01 19.87
CA GLU A 414 8.72 20.42 19.84
C GLU A 414 9.21 21.11 21.11
N GLU A 415 9.08 20.48 22.25
CA GLU A 415 9.64 20.96 23.51
C GLU A 415 11.17 21.07 23.51
N GLU A 416 11.90 20.06 23.01
CA GLU A 416 13.35 20.18 22.79
C GLU A 416 13.70 21.30 21.80
N LYS A 417 12.83 21.59 20.81
CA LYS A 417 13.01 22.69 19.84
C LYS A 417 12.82 24.06 20.49
N TYR A 418 11.79 24.24 21.31
CA TYR A 418 11.44 25.52 21.94
C TYR A 418 12.13 25.76 23.30
N GLY A 419 12.72 24.71 23.89
CA GLY A 419 13.57 24.79 25.08
C GLY A 419 12.83 24.59 26.40
N THR A 420 11.79 23.75 26.39
CA THR A 420 10.98 23.43 27.57
C THR A 420 11.36 22.05 28.17
N ASP A 421 10.48 21.31 28.86
CA ASP A 421 10.87 20.14 29.68
C ASP A 421 9.82 19.01 29.54
N PRO A 422 10.04 18.00 28.65
CA PRO A 422 9.09 16.93 28.28
C PRO A 422 8.59 15.97 29.37
N ASN A 423 8.66 16.38 30.63
CA ASN A 423 8.43 15.59 31.83
C ASN A 423 7.69 16.41 32.92
N ASP A 424 7.28 17.65 32.65
CA ASP A 424 6.46 18.50 33.54
C ASP A 424 5.32 19.20 32.75
N PRO A 425 4.05 18.75 32.88
CA PRO A 425 2.88 19.19 32.08
C PRO A 425 2.35 20.58 32.51
N ASN A 426 3.29 21.46 32.88
CA ASN A 426 3.15 22.87 33.21
C ASN A 426 4.26 23.69 32.51
N SER A 427 5.04 23.04 31.64
CA SER A 427 6.25 23.54 31.01
C SER A 427 6.19 23.35 29.50
N TYR A 428 5.14 23.87 28.87
CA TYR A 428 4.94 23.87 27.43
C TYR A 428 5.43 25.18 26.76
N PRO A 429 5.63 25.20 25.43
CA PRO A 429 5.82 26.43 24.67
C PRO A 429 4.68 27.42 24.91
N PRO A 430 4.94 28.73 25.08
CA PRO A 430 3.88 29.72 25.07
C PRO A 430 3.14 29.71 23.74
N ASP A 431 1.84 29.50 23.81
CA ASP A 431 0.85 29.49 22.73
C ASP A 431 -0.39 30.15 23.34
N ARG A 432 -0.75 31.33 22.83
CA ARG A 432 -1.64 32.25 23.54
C ARG A 432 -3.10 32.13 23.13
N ASP A 433 -3.35 31.88 21.85
CA ASP A 433 -4.67 31.69 21.26
C ASP A 433 -5.10 30.21 21.22
N ASN A 434 -4.15 29.28 21.36
CA ASN A 434 -4.31 27.82 21.31
C ASN A 434 -4.49 27.28 19.88
N ASP A 435 -3.87 27.90 18.86
CA ASP A 435 -3.82 27.41 17.47
C ASP A 435 -2.74 26.33 17.22
N HIS A 436 -1.82 26.14 18.18
CA HIS A 436 -0.67 25.22 18.16
C HIS A 436 0.56 25.71 17.36
N ILE A 437 0.67 27.02 17.08
CA ILE A 437 1.90 27.71 16.70
C ILE A 437 2.41 28.52 17.91
N PRO A 438 3.61 28.26 18.46
CA PRO A 438 4.09 29.01 19.62
C PRO A 438 4.38 30.49 19.32
N ASP A 439 4.29 31.31 20.37
CA ASP A 439 4.46 32.77 20.43
C ASP A 439 5.75 33.33 19.77
N ILE A 440 6.70 32.46 19.38
CA ILE A 440 8.01 32.79 18.80
C ILE A 440 8.13 32.44 17.31
N GLU A 441 7.21 31.64 16.75
CA GLU A 441 7.12 31.35 15.31
C GLU A 441 5.81 31.86 14.68
N ASP A 442 4.84 32.24 15.50
CA ASP A 442 3.62 32.95 15.11
C ASP A 442 3.89 34.40 14.63
N ARG A 443 2.84 35.06 14.14
CA ARG A 443 2.81 36.45 13.68
C ARG A 443 1.55 37.23 14.06
N ASP A 444 0.51 36.58 14.60
CA ASP A 444 -0.78 37.16 14.92
C ASP A 444 -1.17 36.60 16.29
N ASN A 445 -0.38 36.98 17.31
CA ASN A 445 -0.28 36.31 18.62
C ASN A 445 -1.55 36.31 19.50
N ASP A 446 -2.69 36.77 18.98
CA ASP A 446 -4.02 36.52 19.54
C ASP A 446 -5.14 36.20 18.52
N ASN A 447 -4.77 36.03 17.24
CA ASN A 447 -5.61 35.66 16.10
C ASN A 447 -6.79 36.62 15.83
N ASP A 448 -6.63 37.92 16.08
CA ASP A 448 -7.65 38.93 15.78
C ASP A 448 -7.61 39.47 14.32
N GLY A 449 -6.52 39.19 13.61
CA GLY A 449 -6.37 39.37 12.16
C GLY A 449 -5.30 40.38 11.73
N TYR A 450 -4.62 41.03 12.67
CA TYR A 450 -3.49 41.93 12.40
C TYR A 450 -2.21 41.35 12.99
N ASN A 451 -1.10 41.49 12.26
CA ASN A 451 0.16 40.89 12.69
C ASN A 451 0.91 41.74 13.72
N ASP A 452 1.68 41.10 14.60
CA ASP A 452 2.55 41.70 15.61
C ASP A 452 3.35 42.91 15.12
N GLU A 453 3.99 42.81 13.95
CA GLU A 453 4.78 43.91 13.38
C GLU A 453 3.91 45.12 13.00
N MET A 454 2.68 44.88 12.54
CA MET A 454 1.69 45.91 12.24
C MET A 454 1.17 46.55 13.52
N GLU A 455 0.75 45.75 14.49
CA GLU A 455 0.23 46.23 15.77
C GLU A 455 1.22 47.06 16.58
N ILE A 456 2.47 46.60 16.68
CA ILE A 456 3.56 47.36 17.29
C ILE A 456 3.75 48.72 16.59
N SER A 457 3.54 48.78 15.27
CA SER A 457 3.60 50.02 14.48
C SER A 457 2.39 50.93 14.71
N TYR A 458 1.24 50.40 15.12
CA TYR A 458 0.01 51.14 15.48
C TYR A 458 -0.14 51.52 16.96
N GLU A 459 0.88 51.22 17.80
CA GLU A 459 0.83 51.34 19.26
C GLU A 459 -0.28 50.49 19.93
N THR A 460 -0.69 49.40 19.28
CA THR A 460 -1.64 48.41 19.80
C THR A 460 -0.92 47.26 20.52
N ASN A 461 -1.58 46.12 20.79
CA ASN A 461 -1.09 45.11 21.72
C ASN A 461 -1.37 43.69 21.18
N PRO A 462 -0.38 43.02 20.56
CA PRO A 462 -0.52 41.73 19.88
C PRO A 462 -0.55 40.55 20.83
N PHE A 463 -1.46 40.64 21.79
CA PHE A 463 -1.58 39.82 22.98
C PHE A 463 -2.96 40.03 23.68
N ASP A 464 -3.89 40.81 23.12
CA ASP A 464 -5.25 41.08 23.59
C ASP A 464 -6.18 41.33 22.39
N PRO A 465 -7.00 40.34 21.94
CA PRO A 465 -7.76 40.33 20.66
C PRO A 465 -8.98 41.26 20.64
N PHE A 466 -8.92 42.30 21.47
CA PHE A 466 -9.84 43.43 21.55
C PHE A 466 -9.06 44.76 21.40
N SER A 467 -7.79 44.69 21.01
CA SER A 467 -6.84 45.79 20.96
C SER A 467 -6.31 46.09 19.56
N TYR A 468 -6.88 45.54 18.49
CA TYR A 468 -6.54 45.79 17.09
C TYR A 468 -6.48 47.28 16.65
N PRO A 469 -5.73 47.60 15.56
CA PRO A 469 -5.81 48.87 14.84
C PRO A 469 -7.23 49.18 14.36
N LYS A 470 -7.58 50.45 14.14
CA LYS A 470 -8.89 50.76 13.53
C LYS A 470 -8.87 50.38 12.06
N ASP A 471 -9.85 49.58 11.68
CA ASP A 471 -10.19 49.22 10.31
C ASP A 471 -11.73 49.31 10.22
N THR A 472 -12.20 50.12 9.27
CA THR A 472 -13.61 50.54 9.16
C THR A 472 -14.43 49.61 8.27
N ASP A 473 -13.86 49.05 7.19
CA ASP A 473 -14.53 48.12 6.28
C ASP A 473 -14.23 46.62 6.59
N LYS A 474 -13.08 46.36 7.22
CA LYS A 474 -12.51 45.06 7.62
C LYS A 474 -11.86 44.24 6.50
N ASP A 475 -11.14 44.87 5.57
CA ASP A 475 -10.27 44.18 4.60
C ASP A 475 -8.89 43.76 5.15
N GLY A 476 -8.45 44.34 6.27
CA GLY A 476 -7.15 44.08 6.90
C GLY A 476 -6.12 45.22 6.72
N ILE A 477 -6.51 46.35 6.13
CA ILE A 477 -5.70 47.57 6.03
C ILE A 477 -6.27 48.64 6.99
N PRO A 478 -5.55 49.05 8.05
CA PRO A 478 -6.07 50.04 9.00
C PRO A 478 -6.30 51.45 8.42
N ASP A 479 -7.31 52.14 8.96
CA ASP A 479 -7.78 53.48 8.60
C ASP A 479 -6.66 54.53 8.33
N GLU A 480 -5.80 54.73 9.34
CA GLU A 480 -4.82 55.80 9.38
C GLU A 480 -3.42 55.24 9.11
N ASN A 481 -2.49 56.07 8.66
CA ASN A 481 -1.09 55.64 8.56
C ASN A 481 -0.51 55.37 9.95
N SER A 482 0.21 54.27 10.11
CA SER A 482 0.97 53.94 11.33
C SER A 482 1.77 55.14 11.87
N PRO A 483 1.75 55.41 13.19
CA PRO A 483 2.56 56.45 13.84
C PRO A 483 4.04 56.52 13.43
N ASP A 484 4.67 55.39 13.09
CA ASP A 484 6.06 55.33 12.62
C ASP A 484 6.23 55.42 11.09
N ASN A 485 5.13 55.30 10.33
CA ASN A 485 5.02 55.33 8.87
C ASN A 485 5.63 54.07 8.17
N ASN A 486 5.71 52.92 8.85
CA ASN A 486 6.08 51.65 8.23
C ASN A 486 4.92 51.03 7.43
N TYR A 487 3.69 51.16 7.94
CA TYR A 487 2.45 50.76 7.28
C TYR A 487 1.70 52.00 6.79
N THR A 488 1.30 51.98 5.52
CA THR A 488 0.36 52.97 4.96
C THR A 488 -1.05 52.59 5.44
N GLY A 489 -1.86 53.59 5.78
CA GLY A 489 -3.29 53.36 6.01
C GLY A 489 -4.01 53.08 4.69
N ASP A 490 -5.30 52.75 4.76
CA ASP A 490 -6.10 52.57 3.54
C ASP A 490 -6.32 53.91 2.79
N ILE A 491 -6.92 53.80 1.60
CA ILE A 491 -7.18 54.89 0.68
C ILE A 491 -8.67 55.02 0.31
N ASP A 492 -9.53 54.12 0.78
CA ASP A 492 -10.95 53.97 0.44
C ASP A 492 -11.67 53.42 1.70
N ASP A 493 -11.54 54.12 2.84
CA ASP A 493 -11.79 53.69 4.25
C ASP A 493 -13.10 52.89 4.52
N ASP A 494 -14.13 52.97 3.67
CA ASP A 494 -15.38 52.22 3.77
C ASP A 494 -15.77 51.39 2.53
N ASN A 495 -14.88 51.40 1.54
CA ASN A 495 -14.86 50.57 0.34
C ASN A 495 -16.07 50.81 -0.60
N ASP A 496 -16.54 52.06 -0.74
CA ASP A 496 -17.50 52.47 -1.78
C ASP A 496 -16.90 52.57 -3.19
N GLU A 497 -15.57 52.53 -3.28
CA GLU A 497 -14.73 52.68 -4.47
C GLU A 497 -14.50 54.16 -4.86
N LEU A 498 -14.49 55.08 -3.88
CA LEU A 498 -14.15 56.51 -4.00
C LEU A 498 -13.07 56.90 -2.96
N PRO A 499 -11.82 57.16 -3.37
CA PRO A 499 -10.75 57.37 -2.38
C PRO A 499 -10.90 58.62 -1.48
N ASP A 500 -10.50 58.51 -0.21
CA ASP A 500 -10.49 59.53 0.85
C ASP A 500 -10.15 60.95 0.40
N GLU A 501 -9.07 61.09 -0.37
CA GLU A 501 -8.56 62.39 -0.85
C GLU A 501 -9.57 63.10 -1.78
N LYS A 502 -10.53 62.36 -2.36
CA LYS A 502 -11.60 62.88 -3.22
C LYS A 502 -12.82 63.26 -2.41
N GLU A 503 -13.19 62.44 -1.45
CA GLU A 503 -14.28 62.67 -0.52
C GLU A 503 -14.09 63.91 0.34
N VAL A 504 -12.96 64.00 1.04
CA VAL A 504 -12.57 65.18 1.83
C VAL A 504 -12.50 66.44 0.95
N ALA A 505 -12.29 66.29 -0.37
CA ALA A 505 -12.30 67.38 -1.34
C ALA A 505 -13.69 67.73 -1.90
N ILE A 506 -14.71 66.87 -1.77
CA ILE A 506 -16.12 67.17 -2.14
C ILE A 506 -17.01 67.49 -0.92
N GLY A 507 -16.63 67.02 0.27
CA GLY A 507 -17.31 67.28 1.54
C GLY A 507 -17.96 66.06 2.21
N THR A 508 -17.73 64.85 1.70
CA THR A 508 -18.23 63.58 2.30
C THR A 508 -17.27 63.04 3.36
N ASN A 509 -17.64 61.93 3.99
CA ASN A 509 -16.94 61.32 5.11
C ASN A 509 -16.48 59.88 4.76
N PRO A 510 -15.16 59.64 4.59
CA PRO A 510 -14.61 58.36 4.12
C PRO A 510 -14.89 57.11 4.96
N LYS A 511 -15.54 57.29 6.12
CA LYS A 511 -15.92 56.20 7.02
C LYS A 511 -17.43 55.94 6.99
N TRP A 512 -18.12 56.35 5.91
CA TRP A 512 -19.58 56.26 5.78
C TRP A 512 -20.15 56.28 4.33
N ARG A 513 -19.79 55.24 3.57
CA ARG A 513 -20.32 54.57 2.37
C ARG A 513 -21.72 54.91 1.83
N GLU A 514 -22.58 55.45 2.67
CA GLU A 514 -23.99 55.73 2.39
C GLU A 514 -24.21 57.20 2.00
N ASP A 515 -23.20 58.09 2.13
CA ASP A 515 -23.26 59.48 1.68
C ASP A 515 -22.92 59.67 0.17
N VAL A 516 -22.34 58.66 -0.50
CA VAL A 516 -22.26 58.58 -1.96
C VAL A 516 -22.88 57.31 -2.56
N GLU A 517 -23.24 57.37 -3.86
CA GLU A 517 -23.55 56.18 -4.66
C GLU A 517 -22.82 56.21 -6.00
N ARG A 518 -21.93 55.25 -6.21
CA ARG A 518 -21.24 55.06 -7.50
C ARG A 518 -22.17 54.58 -8.61
N ILE A 519 -22.29 55.38 -9.66
CA ILE A 519 -23.09 55.09 -10.86
C ILE A 519 -22.25 55.05 -12.15
N THR A 520 -22.59 54.15 -13.07
CA THR A 520 -21.84 53.96 -14.33
C THR A 520 -22.64 54.41 -15.56
N ILE A 521 -22.32 55.60 -16.11
CA ILE A 521 -22.94 56.13 -17.32
C ILE A 521 -22.01 55.91 -18.52
N LYS A 522 -22.46 55.08 -19.48
CA LYS A 522 -21.74 54.77 -20.74
C LYS A 522 -20.28 54.32 -20.55
N GLY A 523 -20.03 53.51 -19.50
CA GLY A 523 -18.68 53.00 -19.19
C GLY A 523 -17.73 54.03 -18.56
N LYS A 524 -18.30 55.04 -17.88
CA LYS A 524 -17.58 55.96 -16.99
C LYS A 524 -18.29 56.00 -15.64
N ASN A 525 -17.51 55.94 -14.56
CA ASN A 525 -18.01 56.09 -13.21
C ASN A 525 -18.20 57.57 -12.90
N PHE A 526 -19.29 57.85 -12.19
CA PHE A 526 -19.61 59.09 -11.51
C PHE A 526 -20.16 58.68 -10.12
N TYR A 527 -20.21 59.61 -9.17
CA TYR A 527 -20.75 59.34 -7.84
C TYR A 527 -21.87 60.34 -7.60
N LEU A 528 -23.04 59.86 -7.21
CA LEU A 528 -24.07 60.70 -6.62
C LEU A 528 -23.62 61.03 -5.20
N VAL A 529 -23.81 62.28 -4.76
CA VAL A 529 -23.23 62.79 -3.51
C VAL A 529 -24.33 63.46 -2.70
N ASP A 530 -24.59 62.96 -1.50
CA ASP A 530 -25.33 63.67 -0.45
C ASP A 530 -24.31 64.49 0.35
N ILE A 531 -24.44 65.82 0.31
CA ILE A 531 -23.48 66.73 0.96
C ILE A 531 -24.00 67.14 2.35
N ASN A 532 -25.25 66.79 2.68
CA ASN A 532 -25.96 67.26 3.87
C ASN A 532 -26.49 66.14 4.77
N ASN A 533 -26.44 64.90 4.29
CA ASN A 533 -26.81 63.64 4.95
C ASN A 533 -28.30 63.60 5.34
N ASP A 534 -29.17 64.05 4.41
CA ASP A 534 -30.63 63.93 4.50
C ASP A 534 -31.24 62.84 3.60
N THR A 535 -30.40 61.99 3.00
CA THR A 535 -30.68 60.89 2.06
C THR A 535 -31.13 61.35 0.66
N VAL A 536 -30.80 62.60 0.28
CA VAL A 536 -31.09 63.15 -1.04
C VAL A 536 -29.80 63.66 -1.70
N TYR A 537 -29.45 63.09 -2.85
CA TYR A 537 -28.21 63.47 -3.54
C TYR A 537 -28.25 64.91 -4.07
N ASP A 538 -27.41 65.77 -3.50
CA ASP A 538 -27.21 67.18 -3.83
C ASP A 538 -26.47 67.37 -5.18
N ALA A 539 -25.50 66.51 -5.47
CA ALA A 539 -24.54 66.72 -6.57
C ALA A 539 -24.11 65.41 -7.26
N LEU A 540 -23.49 65.57 -8.43
CA LEU A 540 -22.85 64.49 -9.19
C LEU A 540 -21.35 64.76 -9.29
N TYR A 541 -20.54 63.89 -8.71
CA TYR A 541 -19.08 63.94 -8.83
C TYR A 541 -18.58 63.19 -10.06
N ASN A 542 -17.72 63.85 -10.85
CA ASN A 542 -16.98 63.24 -11.93
C ASN A 542 -15.49 63.12 -11.53
N PRO A 543 -15.00 61.91 -11.15
CA PRO A 543 -13.65 61.72 -10.64
C PRO A 543 -12.56 62.05 -11.68
N ARG A 544 -12.88 61.98 -12.98
CA ARG A 544 -11.90 62.23 -14.07
C ARG A 544 -11.66 63.71 -14.34
N THR A 545 -12.55 64.58 -13.89
CA THR A 545 -12.38 66.05 -13.98
C THR A 545 -12.32 66.72 -12.60
N SER A 546 -12.57 65.96 -11.52
CA SER A 546 -12.78 66.45 -10.15
C SER A 546 -13.75 67.63 -10.07
N ASN A 547 -14.83 67.56 -10.87
CA ASN A 547 -15.92 68.53 -10.85
C ASN A 547 -17.14 67.90 -10.18
N LEU A 548 -17.81 68.69 -9.33
CA LEU A 548 -19.21 68.49 -8.98
C LEU A 548 -20.09 69.20 -10.03
N THR A 549 -21.10 68.50 -10.54
CA THR A 549 -22.15 69.02 -11.42
C THR A 549 -23.52 68.85 -10.77
N ASN A 550 -24.54 69.49 -11.34
CA ASN A 550 -25.86 69.55 -10.73
C ASN A 550 -26.56 68.18 -10.70
N VAL A 551 -27.26 67.90 -9.60
CA VAL A 551 -28.33 66.90 -9.50
C VAL A 551 -29.65 67.60 -9.16
N ALA A 552 -30.78 66.98 -9.47
CA ALA A 552 -32.08 67.34 -8.90
C ALA A 552 -33.02 66.13 -8.80
N GLU A 553 -33.55 65.85 -7.61
CA GLU A 553 -34.61 64.87 -7.39
C GLU A 553 -35.93 65.32 -8.06
N LYS A 554 -36.64 64.40 -8.71
CA LYS A 554 -37.90 64.67 -9.41
C LYS A 554 -38.83 63.45 -9.44
N GLY A 555 -39.43 63.15 -8.31
CA GLY A 555 -40.45 62.10 -8.15
C GLY A 555 -39.84 60.71 -8.00
N GLY A 556 -38.84 60.59 -7.12
CA GLY A 556 -38.09 59.35 -6.83
C GLY A 556 -36.89 59.10 -7.75
N ASN A 557 -36.74 59.89 -8.82
CA ASN A 557 -35.68 59.75 -9.83
C ASN A 557 -34.81 61.02 -9.87
N TYR A 558 -33.52 60.86 -10.17
CA TYR A 558 -32.56 61.96 -10.19
C TYR A 558 -32.28 62.45 -11.62
N LEU A 559 -32.31 63.77 -11.82
CA LEU A 559 -31.87 64.42 -13.05
C LEU A 559 -30.37 64.73 -12.97
N LEU A 560 -29.61 64.35 -14.00
CA LEU A 560 -28.15 64.44 -14.00
C LEU A 560 -27.65 65.35 -15.12
N ASP A 561 -26.87 66.37 -14.76
CA ASP A 561 -26.02 67.18 -15.64
C ASP A 561 -24.62 66.56 -15.64
N ILE A 562 -24.13 65.99 -16.75
CA ILE A 562 -22.86 65.24 -16.78
C ILE A 562 -21.70 65.99 -17.44
N ASP A 563 -21.97 67.10 -18.13
CA ASP A 563 -20.96 67.94 -18.79
C ASP A 563 -20.75 69.33 -18.15
N GLY A 564 -21.66 69.73 -17.26
CA GLY A 564 -21.59 70.96 -16.46
C GLY A 564 -22.21 72.19 -17.12
N ASP A 565 -22.89 72.06 -18.27
CA ASP A 565 -23.48 73.20 -18.98
C ASP A 565 -24.82 73.72 -18.40
N LYS A 566 -25.30 73.08 -17.32
CA LYS A 566 -26.54 73.41 -16.57
C LYS A 566 -27.83 73.05 -17.31
N LYS A 567 -27.77 72.02 -18.14
CA LYS A 567 -28.92 71.26 -18.63
C LYS A 567 -28.82 69.81 -18.18
N TRP A 568 -29.96 69.15 -18.07
CA TRP A 568 -30.02 67.73 -17.72
C TRP A 568 -29.74 66.88 -18.96
N ASP A 569 -28.79 65.95 -18.85
CA ASP A 569 -28.43 64.97 -19.88
C ASP A 569 -29.19 63.65 -19.71
N TYR A 570 -29.31 63.19 -18.46
CA TYR A 570 -29.92 61.90 -18.12
C TYR A 570 -30.93 62.02 -16.98
N ILE A 571 -31.77 60.99 -16.90
CA ILE A 571 -32.57 60.64 -15.74
C ILE A 571 -31.99 59.32 -15.21
N PHE A 572 -31.63 59.27 -13.93
CA PHE A 572 -31.35 58.06 -13.19
C PHE A 572 -32.62 57.58 -12.51
N GLU A 573 -33.02 56.37 -12.83
CA GLU A 573 -34.23 55.70 -12.36
C GLU A 573 -33.85 54.78 -11.20
N THR A 574 -34.20 55.16 -9.97
CA THR A 574 -33.63 54.56 -8.74
C THR A 574 -34.10 53.12 -8.50
N GLU A 575 -35.37 52.81 -8.77
CA GLU A 575 -35.95 51.46 -8.56
C GLU A 575 -35.26 50.36 -9.39
N ASP A 576 -34.93 50.65 -10.66
CA ASP A 576 -34.31 49.71 -11.62
C ASP A 576 -32.79 49.98 -11.83
N LYS A 577 -32.23 51.01 -11.17
CA LYS A 577 -30.88 51.59 -11.39
C LYS A 577 -30.54 51.85 -12.87
N THR A 578 -31.49 52.35 -13.64
CA THR A 578 -31.39 52.58 -15.10
C THR A 578 -31.16 54.04 -15.49
N PHE A 579 -30.69 54.28 -16.72
CA PHE A 579 -30.42 55.62 -17.27
C PHE A 579 -31.18 55.85 -18.58
N SER A 580 -31.96 56.92 -18.65
CA SER A 580 -32.63 57.40 -19.87
C SER A 580 -32.20 58.83 -20.22
N SER A 581 -32.13 59.18 -21.52
CA SER A 581 -31.61 60.49 -21.96
C SER A 581 -32.69 61.57 -21.96
N TYR A 582 -32.42 62.70 -21.30
CA TYR A 582 -33.43 63.71 -20.95
C TYR A 582 -34.14 64.37 -22.14
N GLU A 583 -33.46 64.59 -23.27
CA GLU A 583 -34.09 65.15 -24.49
C GLU A 583 -35.16 64.23 -25.13
N SER A 584 -35.23 62.94 -24.72
CA SER A 584 -36.12 61.94 -25.32
C SER A 584 -37.61 62.07 -24.94
N GLN A 585 -38.03 63.13 -24.24
CA GLN A 585 -39.44 63.37 -23.87
C GLN A 585 -40.01 64.69 -24.46
N ARG A 586 -39.91 64.89 -25.79
CA ARG A 586 -40.60 66.03 -26.42
C ARG A 586 -41.20 65.88 -27.82
N GLN A 587 -41.42 64.66 -28.34
CA GLN A 587 -42.15 64.48 -29.59
C GLN A 587 -42.91 63.15 -29.71
N ASP A 588 -44.12 63.08 -29.14
CA ASP A 588 -45.34 62.75 -29.92
C ASP A 588 -46.61 62.86 -29.06
N SER A 589 -47.28 64.02 -29.15
CA SER A 589 -48.55 64.26 -28.46
C SER A 589 -49.40 65.38 -29.11
N LEU A 590 -50.02 65.11 -30.27
CA LEU A 590 -51.24 65.80 -30.73
C LEU A 590 -51.82 65.28 -32.07
N THR A 591 -52.69 64.25 -32.01
CA THR A 591 -53.72 64.02 -33.05
C THR A 591 -54.98 63.41 -32.43
N PHE A 592 -55.76 64.26 -31.77
CA PHE A 592 -57.09 63.91 -31.23
C PHE A 592 -58.19 64.17 -32.29
N ILE A 593 -59.33 63.47 -32.14
CA ILE A 593 -60.65 63.73 -32.77
C ILE A 593 -60.86 63.28 -34.24
N LEU A 594 -61.81 62.34 -34.36
CA LEU A 594 -62.72 62.00 -35.47
C LEU A 594 -62.39 62.41 -36.92
N LEU A 595 -62.45 61.42 -37.82
CA LEU A 595 -63.51 61.41 -38.84
C LEU A 595 -63.96 59.97 -39.20
N LEU A 596 -65.23 59.84 -39.58
CA LEU A 596 -65.94 58.58 -39.82
C LEU A 596 -66.09 58.28 -41.31
N ILE A 597 -65.84 57.01 -41.71
CA ILE A 597 -66.42 56.32 -42.89
C ILE A 597 -65.95 56.89 -44.26
N ILE A 598 -65.37 56.10 -45.16
CA ILE A 598 -66.04 55.22 -46.17
C ILE A 598 -65.13 53.98 -46.47
N PRO A 599 -65.68 52.79 -46.86
CA PRO A 599 -64.99 51.49 -46.68
C PRO A 599 -64.58 50.74 -47.98
N PHE A 600 -64.14 49.48 -47.81
CA PHE A 600 -63.59 48.48 -48.76
C PHE A 600 -62.08 48.63 -49.08
N SER A 601 -61.25 47.58 -49.20
CA SER A 601 -61.47 46.11 -49.12
C SER A 601 -60.19 45.28 -48.82
N PHE A 602 -60.32 44.20 -48.04
CA PHE A 602 -59.54 42.93 -48.02
C PHE A 602 -57.99 42.89 -48.18
N ILE A 603 -57.28 42.47 -47.10
CA ILE A 603 -56.57 41.16 -46.92
C ILE A 603 -55.58 40.65 -48.01
N PRO A 604 -54.41 40.01 -47.68
CA PRO A 604 -53.66 39.90 -46.40
C PRO A 604 -52.08 39.86 -46.52
N ILE A 605 -51.41 39.39 -45.44
CA ILE A 605 -50.25 38.44 -45.39
C ILE A 605 -48.82 38.91 -44.93
N PHE A 606 -48.25 38.09 -44.04
CA PHE A 606 -46.82 37.81 -43.68
C PHE A 606 -45.97 38.66 -42.68
N LEU A 607 -45.44 37.93 -41.67
CA LEU A 607 -44.09 37.99 -41.02
C LEU A 607 -43.68 39.23 -40.17
N PHE A 608 -42.87 39.14 -39.08
CA PHE A 608 -42.35 38.00 -38.29
C PHE A 608 -41.66 38.46 -36.97
N LEU A 609 -42.04 37.89 -35.80
CA LEU A 609 -41.36 37.97 -34.47
C LEU A 609 -41.18 39.40 -33.85
N LYS A 610 -40.76 39.61 -32.58
CA LYS A 610 -40.35 38.68 -31.48
C LYS A 610 -40.82 39.16 -30.07
N LYS A 611 -41.24 38.18 -29.27
CA LYS A 611 -41.68 38.15 -27.85
C LYS A 611 -40.71 38.73 -26.79
N ARG A 612 -41.23 39.32 -25.69
CA ARG A 612 -40.69 39.17 -24.29
C ARG A 612 -41.64 39.62 -23.14
N SER A 613 -41.83 38.72 -22.15
CA SER A 613 -42.03 38.90 -20.66
C SER A 613 -43.09 39.89 -20.07
N LYS A 614 -43.52 39.84 -18.79
CA LYS A 614 -43.10 39.11 -17.54
C LYS A 614 -44.31 38.59 -16.71
N SER A 615 -44.07 37.59 -15.82
CA SER A 615 -44.58 37.41 -14.42
C SER A 615 -46.12 37.29 -14.11
N TYR A 616 -46.62 36.82 -12.94
CA TYR A 616 -46.04 36.43 -11.60
C TYR A 616 -46.81 35.20 -10.95
N PRO A 617 -46.63 34.74 -9.68
CA PRO A 617 -46.49 33.30 -9.38
C PRO A 617 -47.47 32.67 -8.35
N ALA A 618 -47.26 31.37 -8.04
CA ALA A 618 -47.66 30.69 -6.80
C ALA A 618 -46.70 29.51 -6.49
N TYR A 619 -46.73 29.00 -5.24
CA TYR A 619 -46.12 27.73 -4.80
C TYR A 619 -46.84 26.50 -5.44
N GLU A 620 -46.36 25.26 -5.41
CA GLU A 620 -45.31 24.50 -4.66
C GLU A 620 -44.93 23.27 -5.56
N ASP A 621 -43.94 22.38 -5.36
CA ASP A 621 -42.95 22.05 -4.30
C ASP A 621 -41.74 21.29 -4.97
N ALA A 622 -40.77 20.78 -4.18
CA ALA A 622 -39.67 19.85 -4.51
C ALA A 622 -38.53 20.37 -5.42
N LYS A 623 -37.29 20.37 -4.90
CA LYS A 623 -36.06 20.71 -5.65
C LYS A 623 -35.30 19.46 -6.13
N THR A 624 -34.91 19.46 -7.40
CA THR A 624 -33.76 18.69 -7.91
C THR A 624 -32.58 19.63 -8.17
N LYS A 625 -31.35 19.14 -7.98
CA LYS A 625 -30.07 19.85 -8.17
C LYS A 625 -28.95 18.80 -8.39
N ASP A 626 -27.99 18.91 -9.30
CA ASP A 626 -27.87 19.74 -10.51
C ASP A 626 -27.23 18.95 -11.68
N SER A 627 -27.12 19.57 -12.86
CA SER A 627 -26.42 19.02 -14.03
C SER A 627 -24.88 19.22 -14.01
N GLU A 628 -24.28 19.32 -12.82
CA GLU A 628 -22.83 19.53 -12.65
C GLU A 628 -22.08 18.18 -12.64
N ASP A 629 -22.46 17.28 -11.73
CA ASP A 629 -21.78 15.99 -11.44
C ASP A 629 -21.52 15.14 -12.70
N LEU A 630 -22.42 15.19 -13.70
CA LEU A 630 -22.29 14.43 -14.95
C LEU A 630 -21.15 14.96 -15.85
N LYS A 631 -20.78 16.23 -15.75
CA LYS A 631 -19.65 16.81 -16.50
C LYS A 631 -18.32 16.40 -15.90
N ASP A 632 -18.23 16.42 -14.58
CA ASP A 632 -17.00 16.07 -13.86
C ASP A 632 -16.69 14.58 -13.99
N LEU A 633 -17.72 13.71 -13.96
CA LEU A 633 -17.57 12.29 -14.30
C LEU A 633 -17.08 12.08 -15.74
N ILE A 634 -17.56 12.87 -16.70
CA ILE A 634 -17.09 12.85 -18.09
C ILE A 634 -15.66 13.41 -18.23
N TYR A 635 -15.22 14.27 -17.31
CA TYR A 635 -13.86 14.81 -17.26
C TYR A 635 -12.86 13.80 -16.66
N GLU A 636 -13.19 13.17 -15.53
CA GLU A 636 -12.40 12.05 -14.96
C GLU A 636 -12.24 10.90 -15.97
N LEU A 637 -13.31 10.55 -16.69
CA LEU A 637 -13.27 9.52 -17.73
C LEU A 637 -12.48 9.93 -18.99
N ARG A 638 -12.12 11.20 -19.15
CA ARG A 638 -11.19 11.66 -20.22
C ARG A 638 -9.74 11.64 -19.74
N GLU A 639 -9.48 12.13 -18.53
CA GLU A 639 -8.16 12.04 -17.88
C GLU A 639 -7.67 10.58 -17.79
N ARG A 640 -8.53 9.64 -17.33
CA ARG A 640 -8.17 8.21 -17.18
C ARG A 640 -7.79 7.48 -18.47
N PHE A 641 -8.04 8.06 -19.65
CA PHE A 641 -7.69 7.47 -20.95
C PHE A 641 -6.79 8.38 -21.81
N ALA A 642 -6.13 9.37 -21.20
CA ALA A 642 -5.17 10.27 -21.85
C ALA A 642 -3.88 9.54 -22.30
N GLY A 643 -3.96 8.79 -23.39
CA GLY A 643 -2.84 8.04 -23.96
C GLY A 643 -3.15 7.16 -25.17
N TYR A 644 -4.40 7.12 -25.65
CA TYR A 644 -4.83 6.29 -26.79
C TYR A 644 -5.40 7.12 -27.95
N ASP A 645 -5.30 6.56 -29.15
CA ASP A 645 -5.56 7.20 -30.45
C ASP A 645 -7.07 7.46 -30.72
N GLU A 646 -7.44 8.67 -31.14
CA GLU A 646 -8.82 9.12 -31.35
C GLU A 646 -9.57 8.32 -32.43
N GLU A 647 -8.87 7.70 -33.39
CA GLU A 647 -9.51 6.85 -34.41
C GLU A 647 -10.14 5.57 -33.81
N SER A 648 -9.68 5.11 -32.64
CA SER A 648 -10.20 3.87 -32.03
C SER A 648 -11.50 4.04 -31.26
N LEU A 649 -11.77 5.23 -30.70
CA LEU A 649 -12.95 5.44 -29.85
C LEU A 649 -14.24 5.62 -30.67
N ASN A 650 -14.14 6.29 -31.81
CA ASN A 650 -15.26 6.55 -32.72
C ASN A 650 -15.79 5.28 -33.41
N ALA A 651 -15.03 4.18 -33.40
CA ALA A 651 -15.43 2.90 -33.98
C ALA A 651 -16.42 2.08 -33.10
N VAL A 652 -16.65 2.49 -31.85
CA VAL A 652 -17.55 1.80 -30.90
C VAL A 652 -18.95 2.43 -30.86
N LEU A 653 -19.06 3.72 -31.18
CA LEU A 653 -20.27 4.53 -30.92
C LEU A 653 -21.24 4.68 -32.10
N ASP A 654 -20.92 4.19 -33.30
CA ASP A 654 -21.80 4.34 -34.47
C ASP A 654 -21.99 3.04 -35.28
N SER A 655 -22.91 2.20 -34.81
CA SER A 655 -23.67 1.31 -35.70
C SER A 655 -25.11 1.17 -35.21
N ASN A 656 -26.05 1.61 -36.05
CA ASN A 656 -27.40 1.97 -35.64
C ASN A 656 -28.31 0.76 -35.37
N ILE A 657 -28.90 0.73 -34.17
CA ILE A 657 -30.21 0.16 -33.87
C ILE A 657 -30.87 1.17 -32.90
N LEU A 658 -32.06 1.73 -33.11
CA LEU A 658 -33.22 1.31 -33.91
C LEU A 658 -33.76 2.45 -34.81
N ASP A 659 -34.29 2.09 -35.98
CA ASP A 659 -35.42 2.80 -36.58
C ASP A 659 -36.71 2.06 -36.22
N THR A 660 -37.56 2.66 -35.39
CA THR A 660 -39.03 2.56 -35.49
C THR A 660 -39.70 3.55 -34.53
N HIS A 661 -40.79 4.17 -34.95
CA HIS A 661 -41.69 4.91 -34.06
C HIS A 661 -42.47 3.92 -33.18
N ASP A 662 -42.62 4.17 -31.88
CA ASP A 662 -43.68 5.07 -31.37
C ASP A 662 -43.39 5.47 -29.91
N ASN A 663 -44.28 6.25 -29.31
CA ASN A 663 -44.14 6.81 -27.96
C ASN A 663 -44.61 5.79 -26.88
N ASP A 664 -43.83 5.62 -25.81
CA ASP A 664 -44.33 5.54 -24.43
C ASP A 664 -43.17 5.56 -23.41
N GLU A 665 -43.48 5.92 -22.15
CA GLU A 665 -42.49 6.09 -21.08
C GLU A 665 -41.83 4.77 -20.63
N LYS A 666 -40.51 4.79 -20.44
CA LYS A 666 -39.82 3.98 -19.42
C LYS A 666 -38.44 4.53 -19.08
N MET A 667 -38.14 4.59 -17.78
CA MET A 667 -36.77 4.55 -17.29
C MET A 667 -36.15 3.22 -17.69
N GLU A 668 -34.94 3.25 -18.23
CA GLU A 668 -34.16 2.04 -18.50
C GLU A 668 -33.27 1.72 -17.30
N ASP A 669 -33.14 0.43 -16.99
CA ASP A 669 -32.66 -0.07 -15.70
C ASP A 669 -31.12 -0.14 -15.68
N ILE A 670 -30.49 0.74 -14.89
CA ILE A 670 -29.02 0.90 -14.82
C ILE A 670 -28.32 -0.43 -14.55
N SER A 671 -28.94 -1.32 -13.78
CA SER A 671 -28.44 -2.66 -13.47
C SER A 671 -28.10 -3.50 -14.71
N LYS A 672 -28.77 -3.28 -15.85
CA LYS A 672 -28.49 -3.99 -17.11
C LYS A 672 -27.26 -3.48 -17.86
N ILE A 673 -26.90 -2.22 -17.65
CA ILE A 673 -25.68 -1.64 -18.22
C ILE A 673 -24.48 -2.19 -17.46
N GLU A 674 -24.58 -2.26 -16.13
CA GLU A 674 -23.60 -2.93 -15.26
C GLU A 674 -23.46 -4.42 -15.62
N GLU A 675 -24.57 -5.15 -15.82
CA GLU A 675 -24.55 -6.57 -16.18
C GLU A 675 -23.91 -6.88 -17.56
N GLU A 676 -23.86 -5.92 -18.50
CA GLU A 676 -23.09 -6.09 -19.76
C GLU A 676 -21.63 -5.63 -19.63
N ILE A 677 -21.33 -4.62 -18.81
CA ILE A 677 -19.94 -4.23 -18.50
C ILE A 677 -19.19 -5.41 -17.87
N ASP A 678 -19.80 -6.11 -16.90
CA ASP A 678 -19.19 -7.30 -16.29
C ASP A 678 -19.03 -8.48 -17.27
N LYS A 679 -19.94 -8.65 -18.24
CA LYS A 679 -19.80 -9.67 -19.31
C LYS A 679 -18.71 -9.32 -20.32
N LEU A 680 -18.41 -8.04 -20.52
CA LEU A 680 -17.32 -7.57 -21.37
C LEU A 680 -15.97 -7.73 -20.65
N ILE A 681 -15.89 -7.42 -19.36
CA ILE A 681 -14.70 -7.62 -18.52
C ILE A 681 -14.35 -9.10 -18.41
N SER A 682 -15.33 -9.97 -18.16
CA SER A 682 -15.13 -11.42 -17.95
C SER A 682 -14.81 -12.24 -19.22
N ARG A 683 -14.69 -11.61 -20.40
CA ARG A 683 -14.45 -12.28 -21.69
C ARG A 683 -13.08 -12.03 -22.34
N ARG A 684 -12.15 -11.33 -21.66
CA ARG A 684 -10.85 -10.95 -22.25
C ARG A 684 -9.69 -11.79 -21.72
N ASP A 685 -9.14 -12.65 -22.57
CA ASP A 685 -7.93 -13.44 -22.29
C ASP A 685 -6.68 -12.53 -22.30
N PHE A 686 -6.28 -12.03 -21.13
CA PHE A 686 -5.05 -11.24 -20.96
C PHE A 686 -3.82 -12.10 -21.24
N THR A 687 -2.96 -11.66 -22.16
CA THR A 687 -1.72 -12.34 -22.51
C THR A 687 -0.70 -12.25 -21.37
N TYR A 688 0.34 -13.10 -21.43
CA TYR A 688 1.36 -13.19 -20.38
C TYR A 688 2.18 -11.89 -20.20
N LYS A 689 2.16 -10.98 -21.17
CA LYS A 689 2.87 -9.69 -21.07
C LYS A 689 2.08 -8.67 -20.24
N GLU A 690 0.78 -8.53 -20.50
CA GLU A 690 -0.09 -7.52 -19.87
C GLU A 690 -0.21 -7.73 -18.35
N ARG A 691 -0.17 -8.99 -17.89
CA ARG A 691 -0.19 -9.35 -16.45
C ARG A 691 1.10 -8.99 -15.68
N ARG A 692 2.08 -8.34 -16.33
CA ARG A 692 3.34 -7.85 -15.73
C ARG A 692 3.45 -6.31 -15.72
N GLU A 693 2.49 -5.60 -16.31
CA GLU A 693 2.43 -4.13 -16.31
C GLU A 693 1.25 -3.61 -15.44
N ILE A 694 0.37 -4.53 -14.98
CA ILE A 694 -0.73 -4.31 -14.02
C ILE A 694 -0.34 -4.81 -12.60
N LYS A 695 0.93 -5.19 -12.40
CA LYS A 695 1.43 -5.85 -11.19
C LYS A 695 2.82 -5.37 -10.80
#